data_AF-A0A2T0LVU9-F1
#
_entry.id   AF-A0A2T0LVU9-F1
#
_cell.length_a   1.000
_cell.length_b   1.000
_cell.length_c   1.000
_cell.angle_alpha   90.00
_cell.angle_beta   90.00
_cell.angle_gamma   90.00
#
_symmetry.space_group_name_H-M   'P 1'
#
loop_
_entity.id
_entity.type
_entity.pdbx_description
1 polymer ?
#
loop_
_entity_poly.entity_id
_entity_poly.type
_entity_poly.pdbx_seq_one_letter_code
_entity_poly.pdbx_strand_id
1 'polypeptide(L)'
;MAARRWILAGLGTLSALTAVLFALAPVEQDETTYRWPADGTAESTLLPLFPYQPERLDVTIGCPAVEATGGGGLVLATTSDPDDGGLRVENRGGTVAASLHGSTVATAERCDWAVHAGPAGTTVSAGGEVIGHSAARPAVNGLFTDARGSTDLRVSVTPDTGYQSSPSVLKLALGALTVASVGALLLLLARWERPHVRRVRLLPPGWWRPRGPDLLVAAVLACWVLIGAFTVDDGYILTMLKAADDTGYIGNYFRWLNAPEAPFGWFYELYRPLVAVSAAAWWLRLPSLLLGLVGWLLVDRLLLRRCTAAPGPWVRWSAAVAFLAWYVPFDVGLRPEPWIVVGSLVVFALVERALATRSSTPLALGVLVAGATLAVTPTGVAAFMPFVAASPALVRLLRGRWLVSLTTLAGTGAAALLLMFHDQSWHAVREATEVRTRIGPSLGWRDEPKRYEALLDPTVVEGALNRRVPVLLTLLAIVALAVLLLARRVPGLAAGPTRRLLAGSALYLVALAFTPTKWTHHFGALAGLGALLVAVLVHTIARGALRAAWQRAALLALVAGVAALALRAPSRWWYFSNVGVKWADVPPAMAGVPLSTAVLGAGLVLAVAALFVRRVSPGPWIVAGLVGTLLLELGTMAYAVADRWDTFTVGRANIASLAGGSCGIEDWMQAEPDPAEGLLTRVAGQAAARGGFTVNGEQPEGLAPPEPYGTARYPVWTGTGSLRTGWYRLPERASDASSPPLVVPVAVDGRARLRVEFGGADGSVRWSERIELSSAQGEWEDARLDPGAAERVRLVASAERGWLGIGTPRLPRVVPSLELVPAAEPVTLDWISPFILPCREPASVQDGLTQPVRYRFTSSLDPHDIGLMSDDHGAGGPYAPLVQVAEHQRVPTYLRGDKLRKPVLMYRLTYPVPLRDVAVSGTRSGQR
;
A
#
# COMPACT_ATOMS: atom_id res chain seq x y z
N MET A 1 -25.77 28.29 -40.40
CA MET A 1 -24.46 27.89 -39.80
C MET A 1 -24.15 28.60 -38.48
N ALA A 2 -24.44 29.90 -38.34
CA ALA A 2 -24.18 30.67 -37.11
C ALA A 2 -24.93 30.14 -35.86
N ALA A 3 -26.24 29.89 -35.97
CA ALA A 3 -27.06 29.40 -34.84
C ALA A 3 -26.53 28.10 -34.21
N ARG A 4 -26.10 27.12 -35.02
CA ARG A 4 -25.54 25.84 -34.52
C ARG A 4 -24.20 26.03 -33.77
N ARG A 5 -23.38 27.01 -34.16
CA ARG A 5 -22.13 27.32 -33.46
C ARG A 5 -22.41 27.87 -32.06
N TRP A 6 -23.41 28.73 -31.93
CA TRP A 6 -23.84 29.28 -30.64
C TRP A 6 -24.46 28.21 -29.72
N ILE A 7 -25.24 27.26 -30.26
CA ILE A 7 -25.76 26.14 -29.47
C ILE A 7 -24.62 25.28 -28.90
N LEU A 8 -23.64 24.90 -29.74
CA LEU A 8 -22.49 24.12 -29.27
C LEU A 8 -21.66 24.88 -28.23
N ALA A 9 -21.40 26.17 -28.48
CA ALA A 9 -20.68 26.99 -27.53
C ALA A 9 -21.44 27.15 -26.21
N GLY A 10 -22.76 27.36 -26.27
CA GLY A 10 -23.64 27.45 -25.11
C GLY A 10 -23.65 26.17 -24.28
N LEU A 11 -23.75 24.99 -24.92
CA LEU A 11 -23.69 23.71 -24.23
C LEU A 11 -22.32 23.46 -23.58
N GLY A 12 -21.23 23.82 -24.26
CA GLY A 12 -19.88 23.73 -23.70
C GLY A 12 -19.70 24.62 -22.48
N THR A 13 -20.15 25.88 -22.55
CA THR A 13 -20.12 26.81 -21.41
C THR A 13 -21.02 26.36 -20.28
N LEU A 14 -22.25 25.92 -20.57
CA LEU A 14 -23.20 25.41 -19.57
C LEU A 14 -22.62 24.20 -18.84
N SER A 15 -22.04 23.25 -19.58
CA SER A 15 -21.34 22.11 -19.01
C SER A 15 -20.19 22.53 -18.11
N ALA A 16 -19.35 23.47 -18.54
CA ALA A 16 -18.22 23.94 -17.75
C ALA A 16 -18.68 24.64 -16.46
N LEU A 17 -19.66 25.54 -16.56
CA LEU A 17 -20.21 26.29 -15.44
C LEU A 17 -20.86 25.36 -14.42
N THR A 18 -21.71 24.44 -14.88
CA THR A 18 -22.42 23.51 -13.99
C THR A 18 -21.47 22.53 -13.30
N ALA A 19 -20.38 22.11 -13.96
CA ALA A 19 -19.36 21.27 -13.34
C ALA A 19 -18.55 22.01 -12.27
N VAL A 20 -18.24 23.30 -12.49
CA VAL A 20 -17.58 24.13 -11.47
C VAL A 20 -18.51 24.37 -10.29
N LEU A 21 -19.78 24.72 -10.56
CA LEU A 21 -20.78 24.89 -9.51
C LEU A 21 -21.04 23.59 -8.75
N PHE A 22 -20.96 22.43 -9.40
CA PHE A 22 -21.06 21.12 -8.76
C PHE A 22 -19.98 20.93 -7.70
N ALA A 23 -18.73 21.28 -8.00
CA ALA A 23 -17.61 21.17 -7.06
C ALA A 23 -17.72 22.15 -5.87
N LEU A 24 -18.46 23.25 -6.04
CA LEU A 24 -18.72 24.27 -5.02
C LEU A 24 -20.10 24.13 -4.35
N ALA A 25 -20.87 23.10 -4.72
CA ALA A 25 -22.20 22.89 -4.18
C ALA A 25 -22.11 22.34 -2.75
N PRO A 26 -23.04 22.74 -1.85
CA PRO A 26 -23.01 22.30 -0.47
C PRO A 26 -23.23 20.78 -0.34
N VAL A 27 -22.74 20.23 0.77
CA VAL A 27 -22.93 18.85 1.20
C VAL A 27 -23.63 18.82 2.55
N GLU A 28 -24.30 17.72 2.86
CA GLU A 28 -24.92 17.47 4.17
C GLU A 28 -23.97 16.65 5.02
N GLN A 29 -23.51 17.20 6.15
CA GLN A 29 -22.61 16.53 7.10
C GLN A 29 -23.43 15.98 8.28
N ASP A 30 -23.09 14.77 8.70
CA ASP A 30 -23.60 14.18 9.95
C ASP A 30 -22.62 14.52 11.10
N GLU A 31 -23.11 15.18 12.14
CA GLU A 31 -22.34 15.58 13.32
C GLU A 31 -22.80 14.79 14.54
N THR A 32 -21.85 14.24 15.30
CA THR A 32 -22.12 13.43 16.49
C THR A 32 -21.49 14.07 17.73
N THR A 33 -22.25 14.16 18.83
CA THR A 33 -21.75 14.66 20.13
C THR A 33 -21.87 13.58 21.20
N TYR A 34 -20.77 13.33 21.91
CA TYR A 34 -20.66 12.42 23.03
C TYR A 34 -20.68 13.20 24.35
N ARG A 35 -21.52 12.79 25.30
CA ARG A 35 -21.60 13.37 26.65
C ARG A 35 -21.26 12.33 27.71
N TRP A 36 -20.42 12.74 28.65
CA TRP A 36 -19.97 11.92 29.77
C TRP A 36 -20.08 12.72 31.09
N PRO A 37 -20.51 12.09 32.19
CA PRO A 37 -21.01 10.70 32.30
C PRO A 37 -22.43 10.53 31.76
N ALA A 38 -22.75 9.35 31.18
CA ALA A 38 -24.09 9.04 30.70
C ALA A 38 -25.08 8.81 31.85
N ASP A 39 -24.68 8.03 32.85
CA ASP A 39 -25.50 7.63 34.01
C ASP A 39 -25.43 8.63 35.18
N GLY A 40 -24.82 9.79 34.95
CA GLY A 40 -24.70 10.87 35.93
C GLY A 40 -23.51 10.77 36.89
N THR A 41 -22.81 9.64 36.98
CA THR A 41 -21.62 9.48 37.83
C THR A 41 -20.33 9.34 37.03
N ALA A 42 -19.33 10.16 37.34
CA ALA A 42 -18.05 10.15 36.67
C ALA A 42 -17.26 8.88 36.96
N GLU A 43 -16.95 8.13 35.91
CA GLU A 43 -15.99 7.05 35.98
C GLU A 43 -15.21 6.90 34.67
N SER A 44 -13.95 6.44 34.75
CA SER A 44 -13.08 6.39 33.57
C SER A 44 -13.65 5.51 32.46
N THR A 45 -13.46 5.94 31.21
CA THR A 45 -13.89 5.23 30.00
C THR A 45 -12.96 5.50 28.82
N LEU A 46 -12.88 4.56 27.89
CA LEU A 46 -12.26 4.78 26.59
C LEU A 46 -13.14 5.68 25.71
N LEU A 47 -12.49 6.52 24.91
CA LEU A 47 -13.12 7.34 23.88
C LEU A 47 -12.08 7.64 22.79
N PRO A 48 -11.69 6.61 22.00
CA PRO A 48 -10.62 6.70 21.02
C PRO A 48 -11.04 7.56 19.82
N LEU A 49 -10.85 8.88 19.89
CA LEU A 49 -11.22 9.77 18.80
C LEU A 49 -10.33 9.57 17.58
N PHE A 50 -10.95 9.61 16.40
CA PHE A 50 -10.26 9.68 15.13
C PHE A 50 -11.05 10.56 14.15
N PRO A 51 -10.54 11.75 13.78
CA PRO A 51 -9.23 12.32 14.13
C PRO A 51 -9.02 12.57 15.63
N TYR A 52 -7.76 12.56 16.09
CA TYR A 52 -7.42 12.55 17.53
C TYR A 52 -7.87 13.78 18.32
N GLN A 53 -8.02 14.92 17.63
CA GLN A 53 -8.48 16.17 18.22
C GLN A 53 -9.94 16.40 17.84
N PRO A 54 -10.81 16.73 18.81
CA PRO A 54 -12.20 17.03 18.52
C PRO A 54 -12.35 18.36 17.80
N GLU A 55 -13.47 18.52 17.08
CA GLU A 55 -13.92 19.82 16.60
C GLU A 55 -14.24 20.73 17.79
N ARG A 56 -14.89 20.18 18.81
CA ARG A 56 -15.26 20.89 20.04
C ARG A 56 -15.16 20.00 21.29
N LEU A 57 -14.62 20.56 22.36
CA LEU A 57 -14.59 19.94 23.70
C LEU A 57 -15.08 20.96 24.73
N ASP A 58 -16.11 20.61 25.50
CA ASP A 58 -16.56 21.39 26.65
C ASP A 58 -16.42 20.54 27.92
N VAL A 59 -15.69 21.04 28.91
CA VAL A 59 -15.51 20.42 30.21
C VAL A 59 -16.04 21.37 31.27
N THR A 60 -16.86 20.87 32.19
CA THR A 60 -17.32 21.58 33.38
C THR A 60 -16.96 20.76 34.61
N ILE A 61 -16.28 21.39 35.57
CA ILE A 61 -15.77 20.78 36.79
C ILE A 61 -16.30 21.60 37.96
N GLY A 62 -17.19 21.01 38.76
CA GLY A 62 -17.65 21.59 40.01
C GLY A 62 -16.79 21.18 41.20
N CYS A 63 -16.97 21.89 42.31
CA CYS A 63 -16.20 21.67 43.53
C CYS A 63 -16.26 20.23 44.07
N PRO A 64 -17.40 19.53 44.05
CA PRO A 64 -17.46 18.14 44.50
C PRO A 64 -16.57 17.19 43.68
N ALA A 65 -16.31 17.47 42.40
CA ALA A 65 -15.36 16.69 41.60
C ALA A 65 -13.90 16.92 42.02
N VAL A 66 -13.54 18.16 42.38
CA VAL A 66 -12.19 18.50 42.88
C VAL A 66 -11.97 17.93 44.29
N GLU A 67 -13.00 17.97 45.14
CA GLU A 67 -12.96 17.43 46.50
C GLU A 67 -12.88 15.90 46.51
N ALA A 68 -13.54 15.23 45.57
CA ALA A 68 -13.53 13.78 45.44
C ALA A 68 -12.12 13.20 45.21
N THR A 69 -11.14 14.00 44.79
CA THR A 69 -9.74 13.56 44.64
C THR A 69 -8.95 13.61 45.96
N GLY A 70 -9.58 13.89 47.10
CA GLY A 70 -8.98 13.67 48.43
C GLY A 70 -7.80 14.60 48.78
N GLY A 71 -7.74 15.79 48.20
CA GLY A 71 -6.68 16.78 48.44
C GLY A 71 -5.46 16.65 47.51
N GLY A 72 -5.47 15.70 46.58
CA GLY A 72 -4.45 15.58 45.54
C GLY A 72 -4.74 14.42 44.60
N GLY A 73 -4.84 14.67 43.29
CA GLY A 73 -5.14 13.62 42.32
C GLY A 73 -5.66 14.13 40.98
N LEU A 74 -5.94 13.20 40.06
CA LEU A 74 -6.42 13.51 38.72
C LEU A 74 -7.92 13.80 38.73
N VAL A 75 -8.30 15.03 38.41
CA VAL A 75 -9.72 15.38 38.24
C VAL A 75 -10.21 14.89 36.88
N LEU A 76 -9.46 15.19 35.81
CA LEU A 76 -9.76 14.73 34.45
C LEU A 76 -8.48 14.66 33.61
N ALA A 77 -8.28 13.58 32.87
CA ALA A 77 -7.39 13.56 31.70
C ALA A 77 -8.15 13.08 30.46
N THR A 78 -7.78 13.61 29.30
CA THR A 78 -8.30 13.15 27.99
C THR A 78 -7.38 12.15 27.30
N THR A 79 -6.17 11.94 27.84
CA THR A 79 -5.23 10.91 27.40
C THR A 79 -4.70 10.11 28.58
N SER A 80 -4.34 8.85 28.34
CA SER A 80 -3.69 7.99 29.35
C SER A 80 -2.28 8.49 29.68
N ASP A 81 -1.52 8.94 28.67
CA ASP A 81 -0.20 9.52 28.79
C ASP A 81 -0.24 11.05 28.55
N PRO A 82 0.34 11.89 29.42
CA PRO A 82 0.45 13.34 29.19
C PRO A 82 1.21 13.73 27.91
N ASP A 83 2.14 12.89 27.44
CA ASP A 83 2.97 13.17 26.25
C ASP A 83 2.18 13.01 24.94
N ASP A 84 1.01 12.36 24.97
CA ASP A 84 0.09 12.20 23.82
C ASP A 84 -0.68 13.49 23.47
N GLY A 85 -0.41 14.60 24.15
CA GLY A 85 -1.02 15.90 23.82
C GLY A 85 -2.46 16.07 24.32
N GLY A 86 -2.85 15.36 25.37
CA GLY A 86 -4.16 15.52 26.02
C GLY A 86 -4.27 16.74 26.94
N LEU A 87 -5.50 17.02 27.37
CA LEU A 87 -5.83 17.91 28.48
C LEU A 87 -5.70 17.11 29.78
N ARG A 88 -5.09 17.71 30.80
CA ARG A 88 -5.00 17.13 32.15
C ARG A 88 -5.31 18.20 33.20
N VAL A 89 -6.23 17.90 34.10
CA VAL A 89 -6.65 18.76 35.21
C VAL A 89 -6.41 18.02 36.52
N GLU A 90 -5.57 18.58 37.37
CA GLU A 90 -5.13 17.98 38.63
C GLU A 90 -5.42 18.90 39.81
N ASN A 91 -5.80 18.29 40.94
CA ASN A 91 -5.81 18.96 42.24
C ASN A 91 -4.42 18.75 42.89
N ARG A 92 -3.76 19.83 43.30
CA ARG A 92 -2.44 19.83 43.95
C ARG A 92 -2.53 20.49 45.32
N GLY A 93 -3.22 19.85 46.27
CA GLY A 93 -3.31 20.38 47.64
C GLY A 93 -4.20 21.61 47.78
N GLY A 94 -5.27 21.72 46.99
CA GLY A 94 -6.18 22.86 46.99
C GLY A 94 -5.97 23.84 45.82
N THR A 95 -4.83 23.72 45.14
CA THR A 95 -4.56 24.45 43.88
C THR A 95 -4.87 23.54 42.70
N VAL A 96 -5.83 23.92 41.87
CA VAL A 96 -6.16 23.20 40.64
C VAL A 96 -5.27 23.71 39.51
N ALA A 97 -4.69 22.80 38.73
CA ALA A 97 -3.85 23.10 37.58
C ALA A 97 -4.37 22.37 36.34
N ALA A 98 -4.52 23.11 35.24
CA ALA A 98 -4.82 22.55 33.93
C ALA A 98 -3.57 22.62 33.05
N SER A 99 -3.16 21.47 32.50
CA SER A 99 -2.08 21.36 31.54
C SER A 99 -2.58 20.80 30.21
N LEU A 100 -1.89 21.18 29.14
CA LEU A 100 -2.13 20.75 27.78
C LEU A 100 -0.77 20.47 27.14
N HIS A 101 -0.59 19.29 26.54
CA HIS A 101 0.69 18.88 25.92
C HIS A 101 1.86 18.96 26.93
N GLY A 102 1.63 18.46 28.14
CA GLY A 102 2.59 18.52 29.25
C GLY A 102 2.83 19.93 29.85
N SER A 103 2.36 21.00 29.21
CA SER A 103 2.60 22.38 29.63
C SER A 103 1.43 22.94 30.44
N THR A 104 1.70 23.59 31.56
CA THR A 104 0.64 24.21 32.38
C THR A 104 0.05 25.43 31.66
N VAL A 105 -1.27 25.42 31.44
CA VAL A 105 -2.02 26.50 30.78
C VAL A 105 -2.61 27.47 31.80
N ALA A 106 -3.10 26.94 32.92
CA ALA A 106 -3.73 27.74 33.97
C ALA A 106 -3.62 27.05 35.34
N THR A 107 -3.54 27.87 36.38
CA THR A 107 -3.51 27.43 37.79
C THR A 107 -4.33 28.40 38.63
N ALA A 108 -5.20 27.91 39.51
CA ALA A 108 -5.96 28.74 40.44
C ALA A 108 -6.37 28.00 41.72
N GLU A 109 -6.49 28.73 42.82
CA GLU A 109 -7.04 28.26 44.11
C GLU A 109 -8.58 28.39 44.11
N ARG A 110 -9.22 27.82 43.09
CA ARG A 110 -10.68 27.77 42.94
C ARG A 110 -11.07 26.35 42.51
N CYS A 111 -12.30 25.94 42.81
CA CYS A 111 -12.77 24.58 42.54
C CYS A 111 -13.82 24.49 41.42
N ASP A 112 -14.28 25.63 40.88
CA ASP A 112 -15.24 25.74 39.79
C ASP A 112 -14.56 26.10 38.46
N TRP A 113 -14.31 25.08 37.63
CA TRP A 113 -13.56 25.23 36.38
C TRP A 113 -14.40 24.88 35.16
N ALA A 114 -14.11 25.55 34.05
CA ALA A 114 -14.57 25.12 32.74
C ALA A 114 -13.46 25.23 31.70
N VAL A 115 -13.36 24.23 30.83
CA VAL A 115 -12.42 24.21 29.70
C VAL A 115 -13.23 24.11 28.41
N HIS A 116 -12.95 25.02 27.47
CA HIS A 116 -13.54 24.99 26.14
C HIS A 116 -12.43 24.88 25.11
N ALA A 117 -12.44 23.84 24.28
CA ALA A 117 -11.57 23.73 23.12
C ALA A 117 -12.40 23.76 21.84
N GLY A 118 -11.94 24.54 20.86
CA GLY A 118 -12.58 24.67 19.55
C GLY A 118 -11.60 25.19 18.49
N PRO A 119 -12.10 25.71 17.35
CA PRO A 119 -11.26 26.21 16.27
C PRO A 119 -10.28 27.33 16.66
N ALA A 120 -10.59 28.09 17.72
CA ALA A 120 -9.74 29.16 18.24
C ALA A 120 -8.66 28.69 19.23
N GLY A 121 -8.58 27.38 19.51
CA GLY A 121 -7.72 26.80 20.55
C GLY A 121 -8.50 26.43 21.82
N THR A 122 -7.79 26.28 22.92
CA THR A 122 -8.32 25.89 24.23
C THR A 122 -8.32 27.08 25.19
N THR A 123 -9.45 27.39 25.81
CA THR A 123 -9.59 28.37 26.88
C THR A 123 -9.93 27.68 28.19
N VAL A 124 -9.34 28.18 29.27
CA VAL A 124 -9.56 27.67 30.63
C VAL A 124 -10.11 28.81 31.48
N SER A 125 -11.19 28.55 32.19
CA SER A 125 -11.86 29.51 33.06
C SER A 125 -12.07 28.96 34.46
N ALA A 126 -12.03 29.84 35.46
CA ALA A 126 -12.34 29.53 36.85
C ALA A 126 -13.22 30.64 37.45
N GLY A 127 -14.33 30.28 38.10
CA GLY A 127 -15.32 31.27 38.57
C GLY A 127 -15.94 32.13 37.46
N GLY A 128 -16.01 31.58 36.24
CA GLY A 128 -16.53 32.29 35.06
C GLY A 128 -15.55 33.27 34.39
N GLU A 129 -14.34 33.46 34.95
CA GLU A 129 -13.30 34.29 34.35
C GLU A 129 -12.28 33.44 33.60
N VAL A 130 -11.87 33.87 32.40
CA VAL A 130 -10.83 33.19 31.62
C VAL A 130 -9.47 33.45 32.26
N ILE A 131 -8.81 32.38 32.71
CA ILE A 131 -7.51 32.43 33.41
C ILE A 131 -6.36 31.84 32.58
N GLY A 132 -6.65 31.20 31.44
CA GLY A 132 -5.62 30.68 30.56
C GLY A 132 -6.13 30.42 29.15
N HIS A 133 -5.20 30.41 28.20
CA HIS A 133 -5.46 30.15 26.79
C HIS A 133 -4.27 29.42 26.16
N SER A 134 -4.55 28.50 25.25
CA SER A 134 -3.58 27.83 24.39
C SER A 134 -4.12 27.74 22.97
N ALA A 135 -3.25 27.90 21.98
CA ALA A 135 -3.63 27.73 20.57
C ALA A 135 -3.86 26.25 20.20
N ALA A 136 -3.37 25.31 21.00
CA ALA A 136 -3.52 23.88 20.75
C ALA A 136 -4.91 23.37 21.18
N ARG A 137 -5.38 22.31 20.52
CA ARG A 137 -6.53 21.50 20.95
C ARG A 137 -6.01 20.21 21.61
N PRO A 138 -6.69 19.69 22.65
CA PRO A 138 -6.31 18.43 23.28
C PRO A 138 -6.62 17.25 22.37
N ALA A 139 -5.73 16.26 22.39
CA ALA A 139 -6.05 14.92 21.91
C ALA A 139 -6.98 14.21 22.91
N VAL A 140 -7.82 13.30 22.42
CA VAL A 140 -8.73 12.51 23.25
C VAL A 140 -8.66 11.04 22.84
N ASN A 141 -8.15 10.18 23.73
CA ASN A 141 -8.22 8.72 23.58
C ASN A 141 -9.06 8.04 24.68
N GLY A 142 -9.43 8.79 25.70
CA GLY A 142 -10.28 8.37 26.80
C GLY A 142 -10.65 9.54 27.70
N LEU A 143 -11.46 9.26 28.71
CA LEU A 143 -11.78 10.18 29.80
C LEU A 143 -11.38 9.48 31.08
N PHE A 144 -10.34 9.97 31.76
CA PHE A 144 -9.74 9.34 32.93
C PHE A 144 -9.91 10.24 34.15
N THR A 145 -10.33 9.67 35.28
CA THR A 145 -10.59 10.45 36.50
C THR A 145 -10.37 9.63 37.78
N ASP A 146 -9.82 10.27 38.81
CA ASP A 146 -9.81 9.76 40.19
C ASP A 146 -11.03 10.24 40.99
N ALA A 147 -11.80 11.22 40.47
CA ALA A 147 -13.01 11.78 41.08
C ALA A 147 -14.24 10.85 40.90
N ARG A 148 -14.06 9.57 41.22
CA ARG A 148 -15.04 8.51 40.96
C ARG A 148 -16.36 8.79 41.68
N GLY A 149 -17.47 8.63 40.95
CA GLY A 149 -18.82 8.80 41.50
C GLY A 149 -19.31 10.25 41.57
N SER A 150 -18.50 11.23 41.17
CA SER A 150 -18.92 12.65 41.17
C SER A 150 -19.96 12.93 40.08
N THR A 151 -20.97 13.74 40.41
CA THR A 151 -22.02 14.20 39.47
C THR A 151 -21.73 15.57 38.85
N ASP A 152 -20.70 16.26 39.36
CA ASP A 152 -20.34 17.63 38.98
C ASP A 152 -19.16 17.71 38.02
N LEU A 153 -18.78 16.58 37.43
CA LEU A 153 -17.84 16.52 36.31
C LEU A 153 -18.61 16.17 35.05
N ARG A 154 -18.65 17.10 34.09
CA ARG A 154 -19.35 16.92 32.80
C ARG A 154 -18.42 17.23 31.64
N VAL A 155 -18.41 16.36 30.65
CA VAL A 155 -17.62 16.51 29.43
C VAL A 155 -18.53 16.30 28.23
N SER A 156 -18.44 17.19 27.25
CA SER A 156 -19.08 17.08 25.94
C SER A 156 -18.00 17.12 24.87
N VAL A 157 -17.98 16.11 24.01
CA VAL A 157 -16.99 15.94 22.94
C VAL A 157 -17.71 15.84 21.61
N THR A 158 -17.42 16.75 20.68
CA THR A 158 -17.86 16.67 19.28
C THR A 158 -16.62 16.36 18.44
N PRO A 159 -16.49 15.14 17.90
CA PRO A 159 -15.37 14.79 17.04
C PRO A 159 -15.43 15.51 15.69
N ASP A 160 -14.28 15.63 15.03
CA ASP A 160 -14.20 16.15 13.67
C ASP A 160 -14.68 15.09 12.66
N THR A 161 -15.93 15.23 12.24
CA THR A 161 -16.59 14.38 11.23
C THR A 161 -16.66 15.07 9.87
N GLY A 162 -15.81 16.07 9.62
CA GLY A 162 -15.90 16.98 8.46
C GLY A 162 -15.84 16.33 7.08
N TYR A 163 -15.45 15.05 6.99
CA TYR A 163 -15.41 14.26 5.76
C TYR A 163 -16.62 13.34 5.57
N GLN A 164 -17.38 13.06 6.64
CA GLN A 164 -18.58 12.24 6.61
C GLN A 164 -19.75 13.08 6.09
N SER A 165 -19.93 13.07 4.77
CA SER A 165 -20.91 13.92 4.11
C SER A 165 -21.68 13.17 3.05
N SER A 166 -22.80 13.74 2.61
CA SER A 166 -23.58 13.27 1.48
C SER A 166 -23.94 14.43 0.53
N PRO A 167 -24.08 14.17 -0.78
CA PRO A 167 -24.34 15.23 -1.75
C PRO A 167 -25.75 15.82 -1.58
N SER A 168 -25.83 17.15 -1.48
CA SER A 168 -27.13 17.83 -1.45
C SER A 168 -27.92 17.67 -2.76
N VAL A 169 -29.23 17.90 -2.71
CA VAL A 169 -30.10 17.87 -3.89
C VAL A 169 -29.62 18.83 -4.99
N LEU A 170 -29.10 20.00 -4.61
CA LEU A 170 -28.54 20.98 -5.56
C LEU A 170 -27.30 20.41 -6.26
N LYS A 171 -26.40 19.77 -5.51
CA LYS A 171 -25.20 19.12 -6.06
C LYS A 171 -25.60 18.04 -7.07
N LEU A 172 -26.54 17.16 -6.72
CA LEU A 172 -27.04 16.13 -7.63
C LEU A 172 -27.66 16.72 -8.91
N ALA A 173 -28.46 17.79 -8.80
CA ALA A 173 -29.09 18.45 -9.94
C ALA A 173 -28.05 19.08 -10.89
N LEU A 174 -27.01 19.73 -10.35
CA LEU A 174 -25.91 20.29 -11.13
C LEU A 174 -25.13 19.20 -11.86
N GLY A 175 -24.85 18.08 -11.19
CA GLY A 175 -24.19 16.93 -11.80
C GLY A 175 -24.98 16.35 -12.96
N ALA A 176 -26.29 16.14 -12.77
CA ALA A 176 -27.18 15.66 -13.83
C ALA A 176 -27.22 16.61 -15.03
N LEU A 177 -27.26 17.92 -14.78
CA LEU A 177 -27.23 18.94 -15.83
C LEU A 177 -25.90 18.97 -16.60
N THR A 178 -24.77 18.79 -15.92
CA THR A 178 -23.46 18.66 -16.58
C THR A 178 -23.44 17.44 -17.50
N VAL A 179 -23.85 16.25 -17.02
CA VAL A 179 -23.87 15.02 -17.82
C VAL A 179 -24.76 15.17 -19.06
N ALA A 180 -25.96 15.72 -18.89
CA ALA A 180 -26.88 15.98 -20.00
C ALA A 180 -26.27 16.97 -21.01
N SER A 181 -25.62 18.04 -20.54
CA SER A 181 -24.99 19.06 -21.38
C SER A 181 -23.80 18.51 -22.17
N VAL A 182 -22.91 17.74 -21.55
CA VAL A 182 -21.79 17.06 -22.23
C VAL A 182 -22.29 16.07 -23.26
N GLY A 183 -23.29 15.25 -22.90
CA GLY A 183 -23.89 14.28 -23.82
C GLY A 183 -24.49 14.95 -25.05
N ALA A 184 -25.31 15.99 -24.86
CA ALA A 184 -25.89 16.78 -25.94
C ALA A 184 -24.81 17.45 -26.80
N LEU A 185 -23.79 18.05 -26.18
CA LEU A 185 -22.64 18.66 -26.86
C LEU A 185 -21.94 17.67 -27.79
N LEU A 186 -21.54 16.50 -27.28
CA LEU A 186 -20.81 15.48 -28.05
C LEU A 186 -21.67 14.94 -29.21
N LEU A 187 -22.95 14.69 -28.98
CA LEU A 187 -23.87 14.21 -30.00
C LEU A 187 -24.07 15.24 -31.13
N LEU A 188 -24.31 16.50 -30.78
CA LEU A 188 -24.50 17.58 -31.76
C LEU A 188 -23.20 17.92 -32.49
N LEU A 189 -22.06 17.90 -31.80
CA LEU A 189 -20.74 18.09 -32.40
C LEU A 189 -20.46 16.99 -33.43
N ALA A 190 -20.68 15.73 -33.05
CA ALA A 190 -20.50 14.59 -33.96
C ALA A 190 -21.39 14.71 -35.20
N ARG A 191 -22.68 15.07 -35.03
CA ARG A 191 -23.62 15.28 -36.15
C ARG A 191 -23.20 16.43 -37.06
N TRP A 192 -22.69 17.52 -36.49
CA TRP A 192 -22.25 18.67 -37.25
C TRP A 192 -20.99 18.40 -38.09
N GLU A 193 -20.05 17.62 -37.55
CA GLU A 193 -18.80 17.30 -38.25
C GLU A 193 -18.95 16.20 -39.29
N ARG A 194 -19.95 15.30 -39.16
CA ARG A 194 -20.18 14.14 -40.06
C ARG A 194 -19.94 14.38 -41.57
N PRO A 195 -20.43 15.49 -42.18
CA PRO A 195 -20.23 15.73 -43.62
C PRO A 195 -18.78 16.04 -44.01
N HIS A 196 -17.96 16.52 -43.06
CA HIS A 196 -16.62 17.06 -43.30
C HIS A 196 -15.50 16.14 -42.81
N VAL A 197 -15.84 15.08 -42.06
CA VAL A 197 -14.88 14.17 -41.46
C VAL A 197 -14.46 13.08 -42.45
N ARG A 198 -13.16 12.80 -42.54
CA ARG A 198 -12.67 11.64 -43.30
C ARG A 198 -13.18 10.35 -42.65
N ARG A 199 -13.86 9.50 -43.43
CA ARG A 199 -14.31 8.19 -42.95
C ARG A 199 -13.10 7.28 -42.70
N VAL A 200 -12.82 7.04 -41.42
CA VAL A 200 -11.82 6.07 -40.96
C VAL A 200 -12.54 5.07 -40.06
N ARG A 201 -12.39 3.77 -40.35
CA ARG A 201 -12.97 2.71 -39.51
C ARG A 201 -12.47 2.84 -38.07
N LEU A 202 -13.32 2.56 -37.09
CA LEU A 202 -12.92 2.61 -35.67
C LEU A 202 -12.00 1.45 -35.35
N LEU A 203 -12.46 0.24 -35.63
CA LEU A 203 -11.73 -1.00 -35.44
C LEU A 203 -11.42 -1.61 -36.82
N PRO A 204 -10.25 -2.26 -36.99
CA PRO A 204 -9.92 -2.93 -38.24
C PRO A 204 -10.86 -4.11 -38.51
N PRO A 205 -11.01 -4.56 -39.77
CA PRO A 205 -11.76 -5.78 -40.08
C PRO A 205 -11.20 -6.99 -39.31
N GLY A 206 -12.10 -7.80 -38.74
CA GLY A 206 -11.71 -8.97 -37.95
C GLY A 206 -10.98 -8.62 -36.65
N TRP A 207 -11.23 -7.44 -36.07
CA TRP A 207 -10.62 -7.03 -34.79
C TRP A 207 -10.94 -8.00 -33.66
N TRP A 208 -12.12 -8.63 -33.66
CA TRP A 208 -12.57 -9.63 -32.68
C TRP A 208 -11.91 -11.00 -32.86
N ARG A 209 -11.25 -11.27 -33.99
CA ARG A 209 -10.65 -12.59 -34.23
C ARG A 209 -9.45 -12.79 -33.30
N PRO A 210 -9.45 -13.84 -32.46
CA PRO A 210 -8.33 -14.15 -31.59
C PRO A 210 -7.10 -14.53 -32.43
N ARG A 211 -5.92 -14.19 -31.93
CA ARG A 211 -4.61 -14.48 -32.50
C ARG A 211 -3.73 -15.14 -31.44
N GLY A 212 -2.68 -15.84 -31.87
CA GLY A 212 -1.69 -16.45 -30.96
C GLY A 212 -1.17 -15.50 -29.86
N PRO A 213 -0.74 -14.27 -30.19
CA PRO A 213 -0.35 -13.29 -29.17
C PRO A 213 -1.45 -12.94 -28.15
N ASP A 214 -2.72 -12.92 -28.55
CA ASP A 214 -3.82 -12.64 -27.60
C ASP A 214 -3.99 -13.81 -26.62
N LEU A 215 -3.87 -15.04 -27.12
CA LEU A 215 -3.91 -16.24 -26.29
C LEU A 215 -2.75 -16.26 -25.31
N LEU A 216 -1.54 -15.87 -25.73
CA LEU A 216 -0.39 -15.74 -24.83
C LEU A 216 -0.68 -14.72 -23.73
N VAL A 217 -1.09 -13.51 -24.09
CA VAL A 217 -1.35 -12.45 -23.10
C VAL A 217 -2.45 -12.87 -22.14
N ALA A 218 -3.56 -13.40 -22.64
CA ALA A 218 -4.65 -13.86 -21.80
C ALA A 218 -4.25 -15.02 -20.88
N ALA A 219 -3.52 -16.01 -21.39
CA ALA A 219 -3.07 -17.16 -20.59
C ALA A 219 -2.08 -16.74 -19.50
N VAL A 220 -1.11 -15.86 -19.82
CA VAL A 220 -0.15 -15.37 -18.83
C VAL A 220 -0.83 -14.53 -17.76
N LEU A 221 -1.72 -13.60 -18.12
CA LEU A 221 -2.45 -12.79 -17.14
C LEU A 221 -3.39 -13.63 -16.27
N ALA A 222 -4.12 -14.59 -16.86
CA ALA A 222 -4.99 -15.49 -16.11
C ALA A 222 -4.21 -16.38 -15.14
N CYS A 223 -3.07 -16.92 -15.58
CA CYS A 223 -2.16 -17.67 -14.72
C CYS A 223 -1.65 -16.78 -13.58
N TRP A 224 -1.21 -15.56 -13.91
CA TRP A 224 -0.63 -14.63 -12.94
C TRP A 224 -1.66 -14.10 -11.92
N VAL A 225 -2.94 -13.98 -12.27
CA VAL A 225 -3.97 -13.66 -11.27
C VAL A 225 -4.01 -14.71 -10.16
N LEU A 226 -3.81 -15.99 -10.50
CA LEU A 226 -3.85 -17.09 -9.55
C LEU A 226 -2.53 -17.23 -8.78
N ILE A 227 -1.40 -17.38 -9.46
CA ILE A 227 -0.11 -17.68 -8.80
C ILE A 227 0.76 -16.46 -8.53
N GLY A 228 0.47 -15.33 -9.16
CA GLY A 228 1.32 -14.16 -9.19
C GLY A 228 1.32 -13.35 -7.89
N ALA A 229 2.39 -12.58 -7.73
CA ALA A 229 2.59 -11.69 -6.60
C ALA A 229 1.50 -10.62 -6.50
N PHE A 230 1.16 -10.20 -5.27
CA PHE A 230 0.40 -8.97 -5.05
C PHE A 230 1.29 -7.74 -5.16
N THR A 231 0.66 -6.60 -5.46
CA THR A 231 1.36 -5.32 -5.49
C THR A 231 1.50 -4.76 -4.07
N VAL A 232 2.35 -3.74 -3.91
CA VAL A 232 2.70 -3.18 -2.59
C VAL A 232 1.46 -2.67 -1.84
N ASP A 233 0.53 -2.03 -2.55
CA ASP A 233 -0.61 -1.32 -1.94
C ASP A 233 -1.91 -2.14 -1.95
N ASP A 234 -1.88 -3.42 -2.33
CA ASP A 234 -3.10 -4.24 -2.43
C ASP A 234 -3.80 -4.39 -1.07
N GLY A 235 -3.04 -4.57 0.02
CA GLY A 235 -3.59 -4.61 1.38
C GLY A 235 -4.10 -3.25 1.85
N TYR A 236 -3.41 -2.19 1.46
CA TYR A 236 -3.77 -0.81 1.74
C TYR A 236 -5.15 -0.46 1.17
N ILE A 237 -5.33 -0.71 -0.14
CA ILE A 237 -6.56 -0.42 -0.87
C ILE A 237 -7.70 -1.32 -0.41
N LEU A 238 -7.45 -2.62 -0.17
CA LEU A 238 -8.49 -3.52 0.33
C LEU A 238 -9.09 -3.02 1.65
N THR A 239 -8.24 -2.55 2.58
CA THR A 239 -8.73 -2.07 3.88
C THR A 239 -9.53 -0.78 3.76
N MET A 240 -9.08 0.16 2.92
CA MET A 240 -9.85 1.36 2.61
C MET A 240 -11.25 1.02 2.05
N LEU A 241 -11.33 0.01 1.18
CA LEU A 241 -12.60 -0.43 0.60
C LEU A 241 -13.53 -1.10 1.62
N LYS A 242 -12.97 -1.90 2.55
CA LYS A 242 -13.73 -2.51 3.64
C LYS A 242 -14.27 -1.48 4.63
N ALA A 243 -13.44 -0.51 5.02
CA ALA A 243 -13.81 0.52 5.98
C ALA A 243 -14.79 1.57 5.42
N ALA A 244 -14.91 1.68 4.09
CA ALA A 244 -15.71 2.72 3.42
C ALA A 244 -17.22 2.67 3.75
N ASP A 245 -17.72 1.49 4.10
CA ASP A 245 -19.13 1.32 4.46
C ASP A 245 -19.42 1.87 5.87
N ASP A 246 -18.45 1.81 6.78
CA ASP A 246 -18.55 2.39 8.12
C ASP A 246 -18.34 3.92 8.11
N THR A 247 -17.35 4.38 7.35
CA THR A 247 -16.99 5.81 7.29
C THR A 247 -17.94 6.63 6.40
N GLY A 248 -18.70 5.99 5.51
CA GLY A 248 -19.58 6.65 4.54
C GLY A 248 -18.88 7.23 3.30
N TYR A 249 -17.54 7.20 3.24
CA TYR A 249 -16.73 7.69 2.12
C TYR A 249 -15.40 6.94 2.01
N ILE A 250 -14.73 7.04 0.85
CA ILE A 250 -13.38 6.46 0.66
C ILE A 250 -12.31 7.38 1.26
N GLY A 251 -12.00 7.10 2.52
CA GLY A 251 -10.93 7.73 3.28
C GLY A 251 -9.61 6.99 3.15
N ASN A 252 -8.52 7.72 3.40
CA ASN A 252 -7.22 7.11 3.57
C ASN A 252 -7.15 6.43 4.95
N TYR A 253 -7.65 5.19 5.05
CA TYR A 253 -7.87 4.54 6.33
C TYR A 253 -6.62 4.51 7.24
N PHE A 254 -5.43 4.28 6.68
CA PHE A 254 -4.20 4.07 7.45
C PHE A 254 -3.40 5.34 7.79
N ARG A 255 -3.70 6.48 7.18
CA ARG A 255 -2.86 7.67 7.29
C ARG A 255 -3.68 8.95 7.20
N TRP A 256 -3.07 10.07 7.59
CA TRP A 256 -3.63 11.40 7.34
C TRP A 256 -5.01 11.61 7.97
N LEU A 257 -5.26 10.97 9.12
CA LEU A 257 -6.49 11.15 9.88
C LEU A 257 -7.74 10.81 9.03
N ASN A 258 -7.64 9.74 8.23
CA ASN A 258 -8.68 9.31 7.30
C ASN A 258 -9.08 10.34 6.22
N ALA A 259 -8.20 11.28 5.88
CA ALA A 259 -8.49 12.27 4.86
C ALA A 259 -8.94 11.61 3.54
N PRO A 260 -10.01 12.10 2.89
CA PRO A 260 -10.57 11.49 1.68
C PRO A 260 -9.56 11.42 0.53
N GLU A 261 -9.61 10.37 -0.28
CA GLU A 261 -8.79 10.25 -1.50
C GLU A 261 -9.13 11.29 -2.58
N ALA A 262 -10.25 11.99 -2.43
CA ALA A 262 -10.62 13.14 -3.24
C ALA A 262 -9.46 14.17 -3.31
N PRO A 263 -9.20 14.77 -4.49
CA PRO A 263 -9.99 14.70 -5.72
C PRO A 263 -9.70 13.45 -6.58
N PHE A 264 -8.96 12.48 -6.08
CA PHE A 264 -8.62 11.25 -6.79
C PHE A 264 -9.47 10.05 -6.31
N GLY A 265 -9.32 8.90 -6.97
CA GLY A 265 -9.82 7.64 -6.42
C GLY A 265 -11.23 7.22 -6.82
N TRP A 266 -11.89 7.84 -7.81
CA TRP A 266 -13.26 7.42 -8.22
C TRP A 266 -13.35 5.93 -8.60
N PHE A 267 -12.23 5.30 -8.99
CA PHE A 267 -12.18 3.89 -9.33
C PHE A 267 -12.36 2.97 -8.11
N TYR A 268 -12.09 3.44 -6.88
CA TYR A 268 -12.35 2.69 -5.66
C TYR A 268 -13.84 2.36 -5.52
N GLU A 269 -14.72 3.28 -5.91
CA GLU A 269 -16.18 3.06 -5.92
C GLU A 269 -16.60 1.91 -6.84
N LEU A 270 -15.79 1.59 -7.87
CA LEU A 270 -16.04 0.42 -8.72
C LEU A 270 -15.63 -0.90 -8.04
N TYR A 271 -14.73 -0.85 -7.06
CA TYR A 271 -14.27 -2.03 -6.32
C TYR A 271 -15.11 -2.33 -5.08
N ARG A 272 -15.77 -1.34 -4.46
CA ARG A 272 -16.67 -1.55 -3.31
C ARG A 272 -17.67 -2.71 -3.50
N PRO A 273 -18.47 -2.76 -4.58
CA PRO A 273 -19.40 -3.88 -4.78
C PRO A 273 -18.68 -5.22 -5.01
N LEU A 274 -17.43 -5.22 -5.48
CA LEU A 274 -16.66 -6.46 -5.64
C LEU A 274 -16.20 -7.00 -4.28
N VAL A 275 -15.75 -6.12 -3.38
CA VAL A 275 -15.35 -6.48 -2.02
C VAL A 275 -16.54 -7.01 -1.23
N ALA A 276 -17.72 -6.39 -1.36
CA ALA A 276 -18.96 -6.86 -0.75
C ALA A 276 -19.37 -8.28 -1.18
N VAL A 277 -18.99 -8.70 -2.40
CA VAL A 277 -19.20 -10.08 -2.87
C VAL A 277 -18.13 -11.02 -2.32
N SER A 278 -16.86 -10.62 -2.39
CA SER A 278 -15.74 -11.42 -1.89
C SER A 278 -14.47 -10.58 -1.77
N ALA A 279 -13.77 -10.72 -0.66
CA ALA A 279 -12.43 -10.17 -0.46
C ALA A 279 -11.30 -11.06 -1.01
N ALA A 280 -11.62 -12.14 -1.72
CA ALA A 280 -10.61 -13.05 -2.26
C ALA A 280 -9.70 -12.36 -3.28
N ALA A 281 -8.39 -12.53 -3.11
CA ALA A 281 -7.37 -11.86 -3.93
C ALA A 281 -7.53 -12.10 -5.44
N TRP A 282 -7.82 -13.33 -5.89
CA TRP A 282 -8.02 -13.61 -7.32
C TRP A 282 -9.23 -12.88 -7.91
N TRP A 283 -10.32 -12.73 -7.14
CA TRP A 283 -11.55 -12.07 -7.55
C TRP A 283 -11.32 -10.56 -7.70
N LEU A 284 -10.66 -9.98 -6.68
CA LEU A 284 -10.33 -8.56 -6.65
C LEU A 284 -9.32 -8.15 -7.74
N ARG A 285 -8.54 -9.09 -8.30
CA ARG A 285 -7.63 -8.83 -9.44
C ARG A 285 -8.30 -8.93 -10.81
N LEU A 286 -9.56 -9.34 -10.91
CA LEU A 286 -10.23 -9.47 -12.21
C LEU A 286 -10.32 -8.13 -12.97
N PRO A 287 -10.64 -6.98 -12.34
CA PRO A 287 -10.69 -5.71 -13.07
C PRO A 287 -9.35 -5.33 -13.70
N SER A 288 -8.23 -5.51 -12.99
CA SER A 288 -6.90 -5.28 -13.58
C SER A 288 -6.59 -6.27 -14.71
N LEU A 289 -6.92 -7.55 -14.57
CA LEU A 289 -6.80 -8.51 -15.69
C LEU A 289 -7.59 -8.03 -16.93
N LEU A 290 -8.84 -7.61 -16.76
CA LEU A 290 -9.68 -7.13 -17.86
C LEU A 290 -9.11 -5.86 -18.50
N LEU A 291 -8.63 -4.91 -17.69
CA LEU A 291 -7.94 -3.72 -18.17
C LEU A 291 -6.67 -4.06 -18.94
N GLY A 292 -5.90 -5.07 -18.50
CA GLY A 292 -4.73 -5.58 -19.20
C GLY A 292 -5.08 -6.14 -20.57
N LEU A 293 -6.15 -6.94 -20.67
CA LEU A 293 -6.65 -7.46 -21.96
C LEU A 293 -7.10 -6.32 -22.89
N VAL A 294 -7.84 -5.34 -22.37
CA VAL A 294 -8.25 -4.15 -23.13
C VAL A 294 -7.02 -3.36 -23.60
N GLY A 295 -6.06 -3.11 -22.72
CA GLY A 295 -4.80 -2.44 -23.02
C GLY A 295 -4.03 -3.15 -24.13
N TRP A 296 -3.90 -4.47 -24.06
CA TRP A 296 -3.27 -5.29 -25.11
C TRP A 296 -3.99 -5.15 -26.45
N LEU A 297 -5.32 -5.26 -26.46
CA LEU A 297 -6.11 -5.13 -27.69
C LEU A 297 -5.96 -3.72 -28.31
N LEU A 298 -5.89 -2.66 -27.50
CA LEU A 298 -5.61 -1.30 -27.98
C LEU A 298 -4.21 -1.21 -28.64
N VAL A 299 -3.20 -1.82 -28.01
CA VAL A 299 -1.83 -1.89 -28.55
C VAL A 299 -1.80 -2.63 -29.89
N ASP A 300 -2.25 -3.89 -29.97
CA ASP A 300 -2.15 -4.72 -31.18
C ASP A 300 -3.09 -4.23 -32.30
N ARG A 301 -4.35 -3.93 -31.98
CA ARG A 301 -5.39 -3.69 -32.99
C ARG A 301 -5.38 -2.28 -33.55
N LEU A 302 -5.01 -1.28 -32.73
CA LEU A 302 -5.09 0.13 -33.12
C LEU A 302 -3.70 0.77 -33.23
N LEU A 303 -2.95 0.80 -32.13
CA LEU A 303 -1.78 1.67 -32.03
C LEU A 303 -0.58 1.15 -32.79
N LEU A 304 -0.34 -0.16 -32.77
CA LEU A 304 0.74 -0.77 -33.55
C LEU A 304 0.54 -0.54 -35.05
N ARG A 305 -0.70 -0.62 -35.55
CA ARG A 305 -1.05 -0.30 -36.95
C ARG A 305 -1.00 1.20 -37.26
N ARG A 306 -1.15 2.05 -36.25
CA ARG A 306 -1.04 3.49 -36.42
C ARG A 306 0.42 3.93 -36.56
N CYS A 307 1.32 3.29 -35.82
CA CYS A 307 2.75 3.58 -35.82
C CYS A 307 3.53 2.82 -36.91
N THR A 308 3.02 1.67 -37.37
CA THR A 308 3.69 0.82 -38.38
C THR A 308 2.79 0.57 -39.58
N ALA A 309 3.36 0.59 -40.80
CA ALA A 309 2.57 0.46 -42.04
C ALA A 309 1.91 -0.93 -42.21
N ALA A 310 2.56 -1.98 -41.70
CA ALA A 310 2.05 -3.36 -41.68
C ALA A 310 2.85 -4.18 -40.65
N PRO A 311 2.36 -4.36 -39.41
CA PRO A 311 3.06 -5.16 -38.42
C PRO A 311 2.98 -6.64 -38.79
N GLY A 312 4.14 -7.26 -38.98
CA GLY A 312 4.28 -8.69 -39.22
C GLY A 312 4.07 -9.52 -37.94
N PRO A 313 3.99 -10.86 -38.04
CA PRO A 313 3.74 -11.73 -36.88
C PRO A 313 4.82 -11.56 -35.81
N TRP A 314 6.10 -11.52 -36.21
CA TRP A 314 7.23 -11.30 -35.28
C TRP A 314 7.06 -10.05 -34.42
N VAL A 315 6.68 -8.92 -35.02
CA VAL A 315 6.51 -7.64 -34.30
C VAL A 315 5.35 -7.69 -33.31
N ARG A 316 4.28 -8.41 -33.65
CA ARG A 316 3.15 -8.61 -32.71
C ARG A 316 3.55 -9.47 -31.52
N TRP A 317 4.32 -10.54 -31.75
CA TRP A 317 4.87 -11.34 -30.66
C TRP A 317 5.83 -10.52 -29.79
N SER A 318 6.71 -9.71 -30.40
CA SER A 318 7.57 -8.79 -29.65
C SER A 318 6.76 -7.80 -28.80
N ALA A 319 5.67 -7.26 -29.34
CA ALA A 319 4.78 -6.37 -28.59
C ALA A 319 4.08 -7.08 -27.43
N ALA A 320 3.64 -8.33 -27.62
CA ALA A 320 2.98 -9.12 -26.59
C ALA A 320 3.91 -9.40 -25.41
N VAL A 321 5.14 -9.85 -25.70
CA VAL A 321 6.12 -10.13 -24.64
C VAL A 321 6.58 -8.83 -23.96
N ALA A 322 6.77 -7.74 -24.71
CA ALA A 322 7.09 -6.44 -24.13
C ALA A 322 5.95 -5.89 -23.24
N PHE A 323 4.70 -6.12 -23.63
CA PHE A 323 3.53 -5.78 -22.84
C PHE A 323 3.47 -6.59 -21.55
N LEU A 324 3.66 -7.91 -21.63
CA LEU A 324 3.68 -8.78 -20.44
C LEU A 324 4.82 -8.46 -19.49
N ALA A 325 6.03 -8.19 -20.01
CA ALA A 325 7.18 -7.80 -19.19
C ALA A 325 6.97 -6.49 -18.42
N TRP A 326 6.06 -5.63 -18.89
CA TRP A 326 5.60 -4.46 -18.15
C TRP A 326 4.44 -4.80 -17.21
N TYR A 327 3.40 -5.47 -17.72
CA TYR A 327 2.12 -5.58 -17.03
C TYR A 327 2.19 -6.53 -15.83
N VAL A 328 2.91 -7.66 -15.97
CA VAL A 328 3.02 -8.70 -14.93
C VAL A 328 3.61 -8.16 -13.61
N PRO A 329 4.75 -7.45 -13.61
CA PRO A 329 5.35 -6.97 -12.37
C PRO A 329 4.74 -5.70 -11.76
N PHE A 330 3.93 -4.95 -12.50
CA PHE A 330 3.40 -3.65 -12.06
C PHE A 330 1.88 -3.62 -11.86
N ASP A 331 1.12 -4.24 -12.76
CA ASP A 331 -0.28 -3.85 -13.00
C ASP A 331 -1.30 -4.93 -12.63
N VAL A 332 -0.88 -6.12 -12.17
CA VAL A 332 -1.82 -7.16 -11.69
C VAL A 332 -2.05 -7.03 -10.19
N GLY A 333 -2.99 -6.17 -9.82
CA GLY A 333 -3.36 -5.86 -8.43
C GLY A 333 -4.59 -4.95 -8.34
N LEU A 334 -4.74 -4.27 -7.21
CA LEU A 334 -5.78 -3.28 -6.93
C LEU A 334 -5.38 -1.84 -7.22
N ARG A 335 -4.08 -1.62 -7.44
CA ARG A 335 -3.48 -0.33 -7.74
C ARG A 335 -4.13 0.39 -8.94
N PRO A 336 -3.97 1.73 -9.03
CA PRO A 336 -4.59 2.53 -10.08
C PRO A 336 -3.92 2.45 -11.46
N GLU A 337 -2.64 2.05 -11.56
CA GLU A 337 -1.87 2.08 -12.82
C GLU A 337 -2.57 1.39 -14.03
N PRO A 338 -3.24 0.23 -13.89
CA PRO A 338 -4.05 -0.38 -14.97
C PRO A 338 -5.03 0.58 -15.65
N TRP A 339 -5.69 1.44 -14.86
CA TRP A 339 -6.63 2.44 -15.36
C TRP A 339 -5.91 3.52 -16.16
N ILE A 340 -4.71 3.91 -15.72
CA ILE A 340 -3.86 4.90 -16.39
C ILE A 340 -3.31 4.33 -17.70
N VAL A 341 -2.92 3.06 -17.73
CA VAL A 341 -2.47 2.38 -18.94
C VAL A 341 -3.56 2.42 -20.00
N VAL A 342 -4.78 1.97 -19.66
CA VAL A 342 -5.90 1.98 -20.61
C VAL A 342 -6.29 3.40 -20.99
N GLY A 343 -6.43 4.31 -20.02
CA GLY A 343 -6.76 5.71 -20.24
C GLY A 343 -5.77 6.41 -21.18
N SER A 344 -4.47 6.24 -20.95
CA SER A 344 -3.41 6.83 -21.78
C SER A 344 -3.40 6.26 -23.20
N LEU A 345 -3.63 4.95 -23.36
CA LEU A 345 -3.73 4.31 -24.68
C LEU A 345 -4.96 4.79 -25.46
N VAL A 346 -6.11 4.89 -24.79
CA VAL A 346 -7.36 5.41 -25.38
C VAL A 346 -7.18 6.87 -25.79
N VAL A 347 -6.61 7.71 -24.92
CA VAL A 347 -6.37 9.12 -25.25
C VAL A 347 -5.40 9.25 -26.40
N PHE A 348 -4.29 8.51 -26.41
CA PHE A 348 -3.35 8.51 -27.53
C PHE A 348 -4.05 8.11 -28.84
N ALA A 349 -4.89 7.06 -28.81
CA ALA A 349 -5.68 6.64 -29.98
C ALA A 349 -6.67 7.72 -30.44
N LEU A 350 -7.34 8.42 -29.52
CA LEU A 350 -8.30 9.47 -29.80
C LEU A 350 -7.63 10.74 -30.36
N VAL A 351 -6.48 11.14 -29.83
CA VAL A 351 -5.66 12.24 -30.37
C VAL A 351 -5.21 11.90 -31.79
N GLU A 352 -4.68 10.70 -32.02
CA GLU A 352 -4.29 10.25 -33.36
C GLU A 352 -5.47 10.21 -34.33
N ARG A 353 -6.64 9.78 -33.85
CA ARG A 353 -7.87 9.77 -34.64
C ARG A 353 -8.35 11.18 -34.97
N ALA A 354 -8.32 12.12 -34.02
CA ALA A 354 -8.67 13.52 -34.24
C ALA A 354 -7.80 14.14 -35.34
N LEU A 355 -6.48 13.89 -35.28
CA LEU A 355 -5.52 14.38 -36.28
C LEU A 355 -5.71 13.72 -37.66
N ALA A 356 -5.97 12.40 -37.69
CA ALA A 356 -6.15 11.67 -38.95
C ALA A 356 -7.47 12.02 -39.65
N THR A 357 -8.53 12.26 -38.87
CA THR A 357 -9.88 12.52 -39.38
C THR A 357 -10.21 14.02 -39.52
N ARG A 358 -9.35 14.89 -38.96
CA ARG A 358 -9.56 16.35 -38.83
C ARG A 358 -10.88 16.70 -38.13
N SER A 359 -11.17 16.01 -37.02
CA SER A 359 -12.41 16.14 -36.26
C SER A 359 -12.14 16.54 -34.81
N SER A 360 -12.95 17.46 -34.28
CA SER A 360 -12.92 17.87 -32.88
C SER A 360 -13.66 16.89 -31.97
N THR A 361 -14.52 16.02 -32.49
CA THR A 361 -15.28 15.04 -31.69
C THR A 361 -14.39 14.03 -30.96
N PRO A 362 -13.44 13.32 -31.61
CA PRO A 362 -12.52 12.43 -30.89
C PRO A 362 -11.62 13.18 -29.93
N LEU A 363 -11.31 14.45 -30.23
CA LEU A 363 -10.51 15.29 -29.35
C LEU A 363 -11.26 15.59 -28.05
N ALA A 364 -12.53 16.00 -28.14
CA ALA A 364 -13.40 16.27 -27.00
C ALA A 364 -13.61 15.02 -26.13
N LEU A 365 -13.83 13.86 -26.76
CA LEU A 365 -13.89 12.58 -26.04
C LEU A 365 -12.56 12.24 -25.37
N GLY A 366 -11.43 12.53 -26.04
CA GLY A 366 -10.09 12.34 -25.47
C GLY A 366 -9.89 13.18 -24.22
N VAL A 367 -10.32 14.45 -24.22
CA VAL A 367 -10.20 15.32 -23.05
C VAL A 367 -11.04 14.81 -21.88
N LEU A 368 -12.27 14.34 -22.16
CA LEU A 368 -13.12 13.71 -21.14
C LEU A 368 -12.44 12.48 -20.51
N VAL A 369 -11.91 11.57 -21.35
CA VAL A 369 -11.20 10.37 -20.86
C VAL A 369 -9.92 10.75 -20.11
N ALA A 370 -9.18 11.76 -20.57
CA ALA A 370 -7.98 12.23 -19.88
C ALA A 370 -8.30 12.82 -18.51
N GLY A 371 -9.38 13.61 -18.40
CA GLY A 371 -9.88 14.12 -17.12
C GLY A 371 -10.29 13.00 -16.18
N ALA A 372 -11.03 12.00 -16.67
CA ALA A 372 -11.38 10.81 -15.89
C ALA A 372 -10.15 9.99 -15.46
N THR A 373 -9.12 9.91 -16.32
CA THR A 373 -7.87 9.21 -16.00
C THR A 373 -7.03 9.97 -14.97
N LEU A 374 -7.00 11.31 -15.03
CA LEU A 374 -6.35 12.13 -14.01
C LEU A 374 -7.03 12.05 -12.66
N ALA A 375 -8.37 11.95 -12.64
CA ALA A 375 -9.14 11.74 -11.42
C ALA A 375 -8.93 10.36 -10.78
N VAL A 376 -8.16 9.45 -11.38
CA VAL A 376 -7.79 8.17 -10.74
C VAL A 376 -6.72 8.41 -9.67
N THR A 377 -5.66 9.17 -10.00
CA THR A 377 -4.46 9.38 -9.16
C THR A 377 -3.56 10.45 -9.80
N PRO A 378 -2.64 11.13 -9.08
CA PRO A 378 -1.72 12.12 -9.67
C PRO A 378 -0.92 11.62 -10.89
N THR A 379 -0.56 10.33 -10.94
CA THR A 379 0.15 9.75 -12.09
C THR A 379 -0.72 9.66 -13.35
N GLY A 380 -2.04 9.83 -13.22
CA GLY A 380 -3.01 9.93 -14.32
C GLY A 380 -2.75 11.10 -15.28
N VAL A 381 -1.88 12.04 -14.90
CA VAL A 381 -1.34 13.09 -15.78
C VAL A 381 -0.70 12.52 -17.07
N ALA A 382 -0.31 11.23 -17.06
CA ALA A 382 0.12 10.48 -18.25
C ALA A 382 -0.84 10.65 -19.44
N ALA A 383 -2.15 10.64 -19.18
CA ALA A 383 -3.18 10.75 -20.20
C ALA A 383 -3.17 12.12 -20.90
N PHE A 384 -2.59 13.16 -20.29
CA PHE A 384 -2.50 14.49 -20.90
C PHE A 384 -1.29 14.63 -21.84
N MET A 385 -0.26 13.79 -21.70
CA MET A 385 0.98 13.89 -22.47
C MET A 385 0.78 13.76 -24.00
N PRO A 386 -0.12 12.89 -24.50
CA PRO A 386 -0.47 12.88 -25.93
C PRO A 386 -0.95 14.23 -26.49
N PHE A 387 -1.69 15.03 -25.72
CA PHE A 387 -2.13 16.36 -26.19
C PHE A 387 -0.96 17.35 -26.27
N VAL A 388 -0.11 17.35 -25.24
CA VAL A 388 1.07 18.22 -25.18
C VAL A 388 2.01 17.89 -26.35
N ALA A 389 2.28 16.60 -26.58
CA ALA A 389 3.07 16.11 -27.70
C ALA A 389 2.44 16.43 -29.08
N ALA A 390 1.11 16.54 -29.15
CA ALA A 390 0.37 16.88 -30.37
C ALA A 390 0.11 18.38 -30.54
N SER A 391 0.55 19.26 -29.63
CA SER A 391 0.11 20.66 -29.56
C SER A 391 0.22 21.43 -30.88
N PRO A 392 1.30 21.33 -31.70
CA PRO A 392 1.37 22.09 -32.96
C PRO A 392 0.40 21.56 -34.03
N ALA A 393 0.04 20.28 -33.95
CA ALA A 393 -0.95 19.68 -34.84
C ALA A 393 -2.39 20.02 -34.39
N LEU A 394 -2.63 20.08 -33.07
CA LEU A 394 -3.92 20.46 -32.50
C LEU A 394 -4.23 21.93 -32.74
N VAL A 395 -3.28 22.85 -32.55
CA VAL A 395 -3.48 24.29 -32.86
C VAL A 395 -3.90 24.49 -34.32
N ARG A 396 -3.30 23.74 -35.26
CA ARG A 396 -3.68 23.77 -36.68
C ARG A 396 -5.07 23.18 -36.93
N LEU A 397 -5.47 22.15 -36.19
CA LEU A 397 -6.80 21.54 -36.27
C LEU A 397 -7.90 22.50 -35.81
N LEU A 398 -7.65 23.28 -34.76
CA LEU A 398 -8.64 24.15 -34.13
C LEU A 398 -8.71 25.56 -34.75
N ARG A 399 -7.77 25.90 -35.64
CA ARG A 399 -7.69 27.22 -36.28
C ARG A 399 -8.97 27.55 -37.05
N GLY A 400 -9.52 28.74 -36.82
CA GLY A 400 -10.75 29.21 -37.48
C GLY A 400 -12.07 28.74 -36.84
N ARG A 401 -12.00 27.97 -35.74
CA ARG A 401 -13.17 27.47 -34.99
C ARG A 401 -12.95 27.57 -33.46
N TRP A 402 -12.21 28.60 -33.04
CA TRP A 402 -11.75 28.79 -31.66
C TRP A 402 -12.89 28.81 -30.64
N LEU A 403 -13.94 29.61 -30.83
CA LEU A 403 -15.05 29.72 -29.88
C LEU A 403 -15.67 28.35 -29.54
N VAL A 404 -16.09 27.60 -30.57
CA VAL A 404 -16.70 26.27 -30.39
C VAL A 404 -15.68 25.28 -29.82
N SER A 405 -14.43 25.34 -30.24
CA SER A 405 -13.40 24.41 -29.78
C SER A 405 -13.05 24.63 -28.31
N LEU A 406 -12.83 25.88 -27.89
CA LEU A 406 -12.49 26.22 -26.51
C LEU A 406 -13.63 25.87 -25.55
N THR A 407 -14.86 26.25 -25.87
CA THR A 407 -16.04 25.91 -25.07
C THR A 407 -16.30 24.41 -25.00
N THR A 408 -16.09 23.68 -26.11
CA THR A 408 -16.21 22.22 -26.12
C THR A 408 -15.18 21.58 -25.20
N LEU A 409 -13.90 21.95 -25.35
CA LEU A 409 -12.81 21.38 -24.57
C LEU A 409 -12.94 21.75 -23.08
N ALA A 410 -13.35 22.98 -22.77
CA ALA A 410 -13.64 23.43 -21.41
C ALA A 410 -14.80 22.63 -20.81
N GLY A 411 -15.92 22.47 -21.51
CA GLY A 411 -17.07 21.69 -21.04
C GLY A 411 -16.72 20.22 -20.79
N THR A 412 -16.07 19.56 -21.75
CA THR A 412 -15.66 18.15 -21.58
C THR A 412 -14.56 17.95 -20.54
N GLY A 413 -13.65 18.91 -20.39
CA GLY A 413 -12.57 18.84 -19.40
C GLY A 413 -13.09 19.07 -17.98
N ALA A 414 -13.94 20.08 -17.79
CA ALA A 414 -14.55 20.39 -16.51
C ALA A 414 -15.45 19.27 -15.99
N ALA A 415 -16.02 18.44 -16.87
CA ALA A 415 -16.80 17.27 -16.47
C ALA A 415 -16.04 16.28 -15.58
N ALA A 416 -14.69 16.30 -15.60
CA ALA A 416 -13.90 15.50 -14.66
C ALA A 416 -14.12 15.89 -13.19
N LEU A 417 -14.54 17.14 -12.92
CA LEU A 417 -14.87 17.61 -11.57
C LEU A 417 -16.00 16.79 -10.94
N LEU A 418 -16.90 16.22 -11.74
CA LEU A 418 -17.95 15.33 -11.22
C LEU A 418 -17.36 14.07 -10.58
N LEU A 419 -16.27 13.53 -11.12
CA LEU A 419 -15.59 12.38 -10.54
C LEU A 419 -14.77 12.78 -9.31
N MET A 420 -14.13 13.94 -9.37
CA MET A 420 -13.25 14.46 -8.32
C MET A 420 -14.00 14.90 -7.05
N PHE A 421 -15.20 15.45 -7.20
CA PHE A 421 -16.02 16.02 -6.13
C PHE A 421 -17.38 15.33 -5.99
N HIS A 422 -17.49 14.06 -6.40
CA HIS A 422 -18.78 13.35 -6.43
C HIS A 422 -19.48 13.35 -5.07
N ASP A 423 -18.70 13.20 -4.01
CA ASP A 423 -19.15 13.18 -2.62
C ASP A 423 -18.66 14.43 -1.86
N GLN A 424 -17.36 14.60 -1.76
CA GLN A 424 -16.68 15.61 -0.93
C GLN A 424 -16.88 17.08 -1.40
N SER A 425 -16.86 18.01 -0.44
CA SER A 425 -16.88 19.46 -0.69
C SER A 425 -15.51 20.02 -1.11
N TRP A 426 -15.47 21.22 -1.67
CA TRP A 426 -14.20 21.92 -1.94
C TRP A 426 -13.37 22.13 -0.66
N HIS A 427 -14.05 22.47 0.45
CA HIS A 427 -13.39 22.65 1.74
C HIS A 427 -12.71 21.37 2.22
N ALA A 428 -13.42 20.24 2.20
CA ALA A 428 -12.90 18.93 2.59
C ALA A 428 -11.67 18.53 1.75
N VAL A 429 -11.71 18.74 0.42
CA VAL A 429 -10.57 18.41 -0.46
C VAL A 429 -9.35 19.30 -0.18
N ARG A 430 -9.56 20.59 0.11
CA ARG A 430 -8.47 21.50 0.47
C ARG A 430 -7.83 21.08 1.80
N GLU A 431 -8.65 20.80 2.81
CA GLU A 431 -8.17 20.33 4.12
C GLU A 431 -7.40 19.01 3.99
N ALA A 432 -7.97 18.02 3.29
CA ALA A 432 -7.31 16.75 3.00
C ALA A 432 -5.94 16.94 2.32
N THR A 433 -5.83 17.89 1.40
CA THR A 433 -4.57 18.22 0.71
C THR A 433 -3.56 18.86 1.66
N GLU A 434 -4.01 19.75 2.55
CA GLU A 434 -3.17 20.38 3.57
C GLU A 434 -2.65 19.37 4.59
N VAL A 435 -3.51 18.47 5.08
CA VAL A 435 -3.16 17.37 5.99
C VAL A 435 -2.10 16.45 5.35
N ARG A 436 -2.32 16.03 4.09
CA ARG A 436 -1.35 15.23 3.32
C ARG A 436 0.00 15.91 3.17
N THR A 437 -0.01 17.21 2.90
CA THR A 437 1.22 17.98 2.71
C THR A 437 1.97 18.17 4.02
N ARG A 438 1.25 18.39 5.12
CA ARG A 438 1.82 18.62 6.47
C ARG A 438 2.41 17.34 7.06
N ILE A 439 1.68 16.22 6.99
CA ILE A 439 2.13 14.92 7.52
C ILE A 439 3.10 14.22 6.56
N GLY A 440 2.96 14.44 5.25
CA GLY A 440 3.82 13.86 4.22
C GLY A 440 3.56 12.36 3.98
N PRO A 441 4.40 11.68 3.17
CA PRO A 441 5.50 12.24 2.41
C PRO A 441 5.00 13.17 1.29
N SER A 442 5.58 14.36 1.22
CA SER A 442 5.34 15.34 0.15
C SER A 442 6.68 15.79 -0.42
N LEU A 443 7.21 14.99 -1.34
CA LEU A 443 8.50 15.25 -1.99
C LEU A 443 8.37 16.26 -3.12
N GLY A 444 9.41 17.07 -3.31
CA GLY A 444 9.46 18.08 -4.36
C GLY A 444 9.92 17.52 -5.71
N TRP A 445 9.94 18.39 -6.72
CA TRP A 445 10.43 18.00 -8.05
C TRP A 445 11.94 17.71 -8.09
N ARG A 446 12.70 18.31 -7.18
CA ARG A 446 14.14 18.08 -7.03
C ARG A 446 14.45 16.68 -6.47
N ASP A 447 13.49 16.02 -5.86
CA ASP A 447 13.61 14.68 -5.29
C ASP A 447 13.40 13.56 -6.33
N GLU A 448 13.10 13.88 -7.59
CA GLU A 448 12.92 12.86 -8.63
C GLU A 448 14.10 11.87 -8.78
N PRO A 449 15.38 12.24 -8.57
CA PRO A 449 16.48 11.28 -8.56
C PRO A 449 16.27 10.09 -7.60
N LYS A 450 15.58 10.29 -6.47
CA LYS A 450 15.28 9.22 -5.50
C LYS A 450 14.53 8.04 -6.13
N ARG A 451 13.65 8.31 -7.11
CA ARG A 451 12.93 7.26 -7.85
C ARG A 451 13.90 6.36 -8.62
N TYR A 452 14.90 6.95 -9.24
CA TYR A 452 15.89 6.23 -10.05
C TYR A 452 16.98 5.59 -9.19
N GLU A 453 17.32 6.19 -8.05
CA GLU A 453 18.15 5.57 -7.01
C GLU A 453 17.49 4.28 -6.52
N ALA A 454 16.21 4.33 -6.13
CA ALA A 454 15.45 3.15 -5.73
C ALA A 454 15.33 2.10 -6.85
N LEU A 455 15.20 2.53 -8.11
CA LEU A 455 15.19 1.61 -9.26
C LEU A 455 16.53 0.88 -9.44
N LEU A 456 17.65 1.54 -9.10
CA LEU A 456 19.00 1.01 -9.27
C LEU A 456 19.57 0.34 -8.01
N ASP A 457 18.87 0.44 -6.88
CA ASP A 457 19.18 -0.27 -5.63
C ASP A 457 18.71 -1.74 -5.68
N PRO A 458 19.61 -2.74 -5.68
CA PRO A 458 19.23 -4.14 -5.76
C PRO A 458 18.76 -4.72 -4.41
N THR A 459 18.84 -3.94 -3.33
CA THR A 459 18.53 -4.37 -1.96
C THR A 459 17.07 -4.17 -1.57
N VAL A 460 16.28 -3.47 -2.39
CA VAL A 460 14.86 -3.17 -2.17
C VAL A 460 13.98 -3.73 -3.29
N VAL A 461 12.68 -3.90 -3.05
CA VAL A 461 11.75 -4.44 -4.08
C VAL A 461 11.59 -3.50 -5.27
N GLU A 462 11.76 -2.19 -5.05
CA GLU A 462 11.69 -1.13 -6.04
C GLU A 462 12.69 -1.32 -7.18
N GLY A 463 13.88 -1.82 -6.86
CA GLY A 463 14.95 -2.06 -7.81
C GLY A 463 15.12 -3.55 -8.14
N ALA A 464 14.08 -4.36 -7.99
CA ALA A 464 14.13 -5.76 -8.37
C ALA A 464 14.24 -5.94 -9.90
N LEU A 465 14.81 -7.07 -10.33
CA LEU A 465 15.06 -7.42 -11.74
C LEU A 465 13.82 -7.23 -12.63
N ASN A 466 12.69 -7.77 -12.16
CA ASN A 466 11.38 -7.72 -12.80
C ASN A 466 10.88 -6.30 -13.07
N ARG A 467 11.23 -5.32 -12.23
CA ARG A 467 10.90 -3.90 -12.46
C ARG A 467 11.91 -3.19 -13.36
N ARG A 468 13.20 -3.54 -13.29
CA ARG A 468 14.28 -2.88 -14.06
C ARG A 468 14.20 -3.13 -15.55
N VAL A 469 14.01 -4.39 -15.95
CA VAL A 469 14.05 -4.80 -17.37
C VAL A 469 13.11 -3.95 -18.25
N PRO A 470 11.80 -3.87 -17.96
CA PRO A 470 10.88 -3.10 -18.81
C PRO A 470 11.20 -1.60 -18.84
N VAL A 471 11.58 -1.00 -17.70
CA VAL A 471 11.91 0.43 -17.60
C VAL A 471 13.16 0.75 -18.42
N LEU A 472 14.27 0.06 -18.17
CA LEU A 472 15.56 0.35 -18.83
C LEU A 472 15.51 0.10 -20.33
N LEU A 473 14.82 -0.97 -20.78
CA LEU A 473 14.61 -1.22 -22.21
C LEU A 473 13.75 -0.15 -22.87
N THR A 474 12.76 0.40 -22.16
CA THR A 474 11.92 1.49 -22.67
C THR A 474 12.72 2.79 -22.78
N LEU A 475 13.55 3.13 -21.77
CA LEU A 475 14.45 4.28 -21.84
C LEU A 475 15.43 4.16 -23.02
N LEU A 476 16.02 2.98 -23.21
CA LEU A 476 16.84 2.66 -24.38
C LEU A 476 16.05 2.84 -25.68
N ALA A 477 14.79 2.36 -25.72
CA ALA A 477 13.94 2.49 -26.90
C ALA A 477 13.62 3.95 -27.24
N ILE A 478 13.36 4.80 -26.24
CA ILE A 478 13.16 6.25 -26.42
C ILE A 478 14.40 6.88 -27.05
N VAL A 479 15.59 6.65 -26.48
CA VAL A 479 16.84 7.23 -27.00
C VAL A 479 17.15 6.73 -28.41
N ALA A 480 17.08 5.42 -28.64
CA ALA A 480 17.38 4.82 -29.94
C ALA A 480 16.40 5.32 -31.03
N LEU A 481 15.10 5.37 -30.74
CA LEU A 481 14.11 5.89 -31.68
C LEU A 481 14.27 7.39 -31.94
N ALA A 482 14.65 8.18 -30.92
CA ALA A 482 14.93 9.61 -31.10
C ALA A 482 16.09 9.82 -32.08
N VAL A 483 17.20 9.11 -31.88
CA VAL A 483 18.37 9.14 -32.78
C VAL A 483 17.98 8.71 -34.20
N LEU A 484 17.23 7.62 -34.35
CA LEU A 484 16.78 7.15 -35.67
C LEU A 484 15.83 8.14 -36.35
N LEU A 485 14.94 8.79 -35.61
CA LEU A 485 14.02 9.80 -36.14
C LEU A 485 14.74 11.08 -36.58
N LEU A 486 15.72 11.54 -35.79
CA LEU A 486 16.58 12.67 -36.13
C LEU A 486 17.43 12.37 -37.37
N ALA A 487 17.98 11.16 -37.45
CA ALA A 487 18.72 10.68 -38.62
C ALA A 487 17.82 10.37 -39.84
N ARG A 488 16.49 10.50 -39.72
CA ARG A 488 15.48 10.14 -40.74
C ARG A 488 15.59 8.67 -41.21
N ARG A 489 16.00 7.76 -40.32
CA ARG A 489 16.19 6.32 -40.57
C ARG A 489 15.12 5.46 -39.91
N VAL A 490 13.87 5.66 -40.31
CA VAL A 490 12.71 4.97 -39.72
C VAL A 490 11.88 4.20 -40.76
N PRO A 491 12.47 3.21 -41.45
CA PRO A 491 11.78 2.45 -42.48
C PRO A 491 10.55 1.70 -41.91
N GLY A 492 9.43 1.82 -42.61
CA GLY A 492 8.18 1.13 -42.24
C GLY A 492 7.44 1.74 -41.04
N LEU A 493 7.86 2.91 -40.54
CA LEU A 493 7.18 3.67 -39.48
C LEU A 493 6.44 4.89 -40.01
N ALA A 494 5.31 5.20 -39.38
CA ALA A 494 4.63 6.47 -39.54
C ALA A 494 5.30 7.52 -38.64
N ALA A 495 6.20 8.33 -39.20
CA ALA A 495 7.05 9.25 -38.44
C ALA A 495 6.26 10.24 -37.54
N GLY A 496 5.11 10.74 -38.00
CA GLY A 496 4.28 11.67 -37.24
C GLY A 496 3.76 11.08 -35.91
N PRO A 497 2.97 9.99 -35.96
CA PRO A 497 2.51 9.27 -34.77
C PRO A 497 3.66 8.80 -33.87
N THR A 498 4.74 8.25 -34.45
CA THR A 498 5.88 7.78 -33.66
C THR A 498 6.58 8.91 -32.90
N ARG A 499 6.74 10.10 -33.50
CA ARG A 499 7.28 11.27 -32.79
C ARG A 499 6.41 11.68 -31.60
N ARG A 500 5.09 11.62 -31.74
CA ARG A 500 4.15 11.96 -30.65
C ARG A 500 4.13 10.89 -29.56
N LEU A 501 4.21 9.61 -29.92
CA LEU A 501 4.38 8.51 -28.97
C LEU A 501 5.65 8.70 -28.12
N LEU A 502 6.77 8.96 -28.79
CA LEU A 502 8.06 9.19 -28.13
C LEU A 502 8.03 10.44 -27.24
N ALA A 503 7.57 11.57 -27.77
CA ALA A 503 7.49 12.81 -27.02
C ALA A 503 6.52 12.70 -25.83
N GLY A 504 5.36 12.07 -26.01
CA GLY A 504 4.39 11.87 -24.92
C GLY A 504 4.95 10.98 -23.81
N SER A 505 5.65 9.90 -24.16
CA SER A 505 6.27 9.01 -23.17
C SER A 505 7.43 9.69 -22.43
N ALA A 506 8.25 10.49 -23.13
CA ALA A 506 9.32 11.27 -22.52
C ALA A 506 8.78 12.39 -21.61
N LEU A 507 7.71 13.08 -22.04
CA LEU A 507 7.05 14.10 -21.23
C LEU A 507 6.42 13.50 -19.97
N TYR A 508 5.93 12.26 -20.02
CA TYR A 508 5.45 11.58 -18.82
C TYR A 508 6.56 11.36 -17.78
N LEU A 509 7.76 10.96 -18.21
CA LEU A 509 8.92 10.85 -17.30
C LEU A 509 9.26 12.19 -16.65
N VAL A 510 9.06 13.30 -17.35
CA VAL A 510 9.19 14.66 -16.78
C VAL A 510 8.03 14.95 -15.82
N ALA A 511 6.81 14.56 -16.15
CA ALA A 511 5.63 14.77 -15.32
C ALA A 511 5.73 14.03 -13.97
N LEU A 512 6.39 12.86 -13.93
CA LEU A 512 6.68 12.14 -12.69
C LEU A 512 7.47 12.97 -11.68
N ALA A 513 8.32 13.91 -12.15
CA ALA A 513 9.02 14.84 -11.27
C ALA A 513 8.04 15.68 -10.42
N PHE A 514 6.82 15.94 -10.88
CA PHE A 514 5.83 16.72 -10.12
C PHE A 514 4.91 15.88 -9.23
N THR A 515 5.08 14.55 -9.20
CA THR A 515 4.31 13.69 -8.29
C THR A 515 4.85 13.79 -6.85
N PRO A 516 3.99 13.85 -5.83
CA PRO A 516 4.41 14.03 -4.44
C PRO A 516 5.16 12.82 -3.86
N THR A 517 5.02 11.64 -4.47
CA THR A 517 5.70 10.40 -4.06
C THR A 517 6.59 9.85 -5.18
N LYS A 518 7.76 9.30 -4.80
CA LYS A 518 8.86 8.95 -5.73
C LYS A 518 9.08 7.45 -5.92
N TRP A 519 8.00 6.68 -5.92
CA TRP A 519 8.08 5.23 -6.05
C TRP A 519 8.27 4.72 -7.49
N THR A 520 9.25 3.84 -7.68
CA THR A 520 9.06 2.51 -8.30
C THR A 520 7.89 2.29 -9.24
N HIS A 521 6.81 1.87 -8.61
CA HIS A 521 5.61 1.33 -9.22
C HIS A 521 4.87 2.32 -10.14
N HIS A 522 5.11 3.63 -10.02
CA HIS A 522 4.50 4.63 -10.92
C HIS A 522 4.90 4.43 -12.38
N PHE A 523 6.05 3.78 -12.64
CA PHE A 523 6.42 3.40 -14.00
C PHE A 523 5.40 2.48 -14.67
N GLY A 524 4.58 1.72 -13.90
CA GLY A 524 3.53 0.85 -14.43
C GLY A 524 2.56 1.55 -15.39
N ALA A 525 2.28 2.84 -15.17
CA ALA A 525 1.47 3.65 -16.09
C ALA A 525 2.02 3.71 -17.54
N LEU A 526 3.31 3.44 -17.74
CA LEU A 526 3.94 3.34 -19.06
C LEU A 526 3.75 1.99 -19.73
N ALA A 527 3.20 0.95 -19.09
CA ALA A 527 3.18 -0.41 -19.62
C ALA A 527 2.73 -0.51 -21.08
N GLY A 528 1.60 0.14 -21.41
CA GLY A 528 1.08 0.17 -22.77
C GLY A 528 1.96 0.93 -23.78
N LEU A 529 2.36 2.17 -23.44
CA LEU A 529 3.13 3.03 -24.35
C LEU A 529 4.59 2.57 -24.48
N GLY A 530 5.19 2.08 -23.39
CA GLY A 530 6.52 1.49 -23.32
C GLY A 530 6.63 0.22 -24.14
N ALA A 531 5.66 -0.71 -24.00
CA ALA A 531 5.60 -1.89 -24.86
C ALA A 531 5.51 -1.53 -26.35
N LEU A 532 4.72 -0.51 -26.69
CA LEU A 532 4.60 -0.02 -28.06
C LEU A 532 5.92 0.58 -28.58
N LEU A 533 6.65 1.34 -27.76
CA LEU A 533 7.96 1.91 -28.12
C LEU A 533 8.99 0.81 -28.40
N VAL A 534 9.09 -0.19 -27.53
CA VAL A 534 10.00 -1.32 -27.72
C VAL A 534 9.64 -2.10 -28.99
N ALA A 535 8.35 -2.39 -29.21
CA ALA A 535 7.89 -3.08 -30.42
C ALA A 535 8.18 -2.28 -31.71
N VAL A 536 7.99 -0.96 -31.68
CA VAL A 536 8.29 -0.06 -32.80
C VAL A 536 9.79 0.00 -33.09
N LEU A 537 10.64 -0.03 -32.05
CA LEU A 537 12.08 -0.14 -32.21
C LEU A 537 12.47 -1.47 -32.89
N VAL A 538 11.94 -2.60 -32.40
CA VAL A 538 12.20 -3.92 -32.99
C VAL A 538 11.75 -3.96 -34.46
N HIS A 539 10.57 -3.41 -34.77
CA HIS A 539 10.06 -3.32 -36.14
C HIS A 539 10.96 -2.51 -37.06
N THR A 540 11.41 -1.32 -36.65
CA THR A 540 12.26 -0.47 -37.50
C THR A 540 13.65 -1.09 -37.71
N ILE A 541 14.21 -1.76 -36.69
CA ILE A 541 15.45 -2.53 -36.82
C ILE A 541 15.27 -3.67 -37.84
N ALA A 542 14.19 -4.45 -37.73
CA ALA A 542 13.88 -5.53 -38.66
C ALA A 542 13.68 -5.05 -40.11
N ARG A 543 13.24 -3.80 -40.30
CA ARG A 543 13.10 -3.14 -41.60
C ARG A 543 14.41 -2.51 -42.13
N GLY A 544 15.54 -2.71 -41.44
CA GLY A 544 16.85 -2.26 -41.91
C GLY A 544 17.22 -0.82 -41.54
N ALA A 545 16.73 -0.31 -40.40
CA ALA A 545 17.11 1.02 -39.90
C ALA A 545 18.63 1.18 -39.66
N LEU A 546 19.29 0.08 -39.28
CA LEU A 546 20.73 0.03 -39.00
C LEU A 546 21.49 -0.49 -40.23
N ARG A 547 22.09 0.42 -41.00
CA ARG A 547 22.77 0.09 -42.26
C ARG A 547 24.22 -0.34 -42.05
N ALA A 548 24.93 0.35 -41.17
CA ALA A 548 26.35 0.08 -40.94
C ALA A 548 26.55 -1.03 -39.91
N ALA A 549 27.60 -1.83 -40.09
CA ALA A 549 27.91 -2.95 -39.20
C ALA A 549 28.14 -2.47 -37.75
N TRP A 550 28.87 -1.36 -37.58
CA TRP A 550 29.13 -0.74 -36.28
C TRP A 550 27.85 -0.27 -35.56
N GLN A 551 26.79 0.15 -36.28
CA GLN A 551 25.53 0.57 -35.66
C GLN A 551 24.81 -0.60 -34.99
N ARG A 552 24.86 -1.77 -35.64
CA ARG A 552 24.28 -3.01 -35.09
C ARG A 552 25.10 -3.51 -33.92
N ALA A 553 26.43 -3.50 -34.07
CA ALA A 553 27.36 -3.86 -33.00
C ALA A 553 27.15 -2.98 -31.75
N ALA A 554 27.12 -1.65 -31.93
CA ALA A 554 26.91 -0.70 -30.84
C ALA A 554 25.56 -0.91 -30.14
N LEU A 555 24.46 -1.07 -30.88
CA LEU A 555 23.16 -1.30 -30.26
C LEU A 555 23.09 -2.68 -29.56
N LEU A 556 23.70 -3.72 -30.12
CA LEU A 556 23.81 -5.03 -29.45
C LEU A 556 24.57 -4.92 -28.13
N ALA A 557 25.73 -4.27 -28.13
CA ALA A 557 26.52 -4.05 -26.92
C ALA A 557 25.73 -3.24 -25.87
N LEU A 558 24.99 -2.22 -26.30
CA LEU A 558 24.16 -1.41 -25.41
C LEU A 558 22.99 -2.20 -24.82
N VAL A 559 22.26 -2.97 -25.64
CA VAL A 559 21.18 -3.87 -25.16
C VAL A 559 21.76 -4.91 -24.18
N ALA A 560 22.93 -5.47 -24.48
CA ALA A 560 23.61 -6.43 -23.60
C ALA A 560 23.99 -5.79 -22.25
N GLY A 561 24.54 -4.58 -22.26
CA GLY A 561 24.86 -3.82 -21.05
C GLY A 561 23.62 -3.51 -20.21
N VAL A 562 22.52 -3.08 -20.83
CA VAL A 562 21.24 -2.83 -20.15
C VAL A 562 20.65 -4.10 -19.55
N ALA A 563 20.63 -5.20 -20.30
CA ALA A 563 20.16 -6.49 -19.80
C ALA A 563 21.03 -6.99 -18.64
N ALA A 564 22.35 -6.86 -18.74
CA ALA A 564 23.27 -7.22 -17.67
C ALA A 564 23.07 -6.36 -16.41
N LEU A 565 22.85 -5.06 -16.56
CA LEU A 565 22.54 -4.15 -15.43
C LEU A 565 21.26 -4.57 -14.70
N ALA A 566 20.22 -4.96 -15.45
CA ALA A 566 18.99 -5.46 -14.85
C ALA A 566 19.22 -6.80 -14.12
N LEU A 567 19.94 -7.74 -14.74
CA LEU A 567 20.28 -9.07 -14.21
C LEU A 567 21.24 -9.07 -13.01
N ARG A 568 21.79 -7.90 -12.62
CA ARG A 568 22.55 -7.76 -11.36
C ARG A 568 21.65 -7.58 -10.14
N ALA A 569 20.34 -7.45 -10.32
CA ALA A 569 19.37 -7.42 -9.24
C ALA A 569 18.72 -8.81 -9.04
N PRO A 570 18.25 -9.12 -7.81
CA PRO A 570 17.44 -10.31 -7.55
C PRO A 570 16.04 -10.19 -8.18
N SER A 571 15.39 -11.34 -8.40
CA SER A 571 13.99 -11.46 -8.84
C SER A 571 13.05 -11.37 -7.62
N ARG A 572 13.03 -10.20 -6.98
CA ARG A 572 12.31 -9.98 -5.72
C ARG A 572 10.85 -9.58 -5.94
N TRP A 573 9.97 -10.09 -5.09
CA TRP A 573 8.55 -9.74 -5.01
C TRP A 573 8.20 -9.16 -3.65
N TRP A 574 7.02 -8.57 -3.54
CA TRP A 574 6.57 -7.92 -2.31
C TRP A 574 6.16 -8.94 -1.24
N TYR A 575 6.69 -8.77 -0.03
CA TYR A 575 6.31 -9.49 1.20
C TYR A 575 6.17 -11.02 1.02
N PHE A 576 5.04 -11.61 1.40
CA PHE A 576 4.80 -13.05 1.28
C PHE A 576 4.78 -13.58 -0.17
N SER A 577 4.69 -12.71 -1.18
CA SER A 577 4.85 -13.13 -2.57
C SER A 577 6.29 -13.53 -2.90
N ASN A 578 7.27 -13.15 -2.07
CA ASN A 578 8.69 -13.45 -2.29
C ASN A 578 9.09 -14.86 -1.80
N VAL A 579 8.25 -15.50 -0.97
CA VAL A 579 8.60 -16.71 -0.25
C VAL A 579 8.73 -17.91 -1.21
N GLY A 580 9.87 -18.59 -1.16
CA GLY A 580 10.16 -19.77 -1.99
C GLY A 580 10.55 -19.46 -3.44
N VAL A 581 10.51 -18.19 -3.86
CA VAL A 581 10.91 -17.78 -5.21
C VAL A 581 12.42 -17.89 -5.35
N LYS A 582 12.90 -18.62 -6.38
CA LYS A 582 14.34 -18.74 -6.66
C LYS A 582 14.93 -17.39 -7.06
N TRP A 583 16.14 -17.10 -6.57
CA TRP A 583 16.85 -15.83 -6.80
C TRP A 583 16.11 -14.58 -6.32
N ALA A 584 15.25 -14.71 -5.31
CA ALA A 584 14.52 -13.62 -4.69
C ALA A 584 15.40 -12.67 -3.85
N ASP A 585 16.48 -13.22 -3.28
CA ASP A 585 17.39 -12.48 -2.39
C ASP A 585 18.80 -12.35 -2.95
N VAL A 586 19.10 -13.09 -4.02
CA VAL A 586 20.40 -13.08 -4.70
C VAL A 586 20.21 -12.95 -6.21
N PRO A 587 21.13 -12.29 -6.94
CA PRO A 587 21.05 -12.20 -8.39
C PRO A 587 21.05 -13.59 -9.07
N PRO A 588 20.35 -13.76 -10.21
CA PRO A 588 20.33 -15.02 -10.93
C PRO A 588 21.72 -15.49 -11.40
N ALA A 589 22.03 -16.76 -11.15
CA ALA A 589 23.25 -17.42 -11.57
C ALA A 589 23.00 -18.88 -12.00
N MET A 590 23.79 -19.38 -12.95
CA MET A 590 23.72 -20.74 -13.46
C MET A 590 25.11 -21.37 -13.43
N ALA A 591 25.24 -22.55 -12.83
CA ALA A 591 26.53 -23.26 -12.66
C ALA A 591 27.65 -22.38 -12.06
N GLY A 592 27.31 -21.52 -11.09
CA GLY A 592 28.24 -20.58 -10.46
C GLY A 592 28.57 -19.33 -11.28
N VAL A 593 28.08 -19.20 -12.51
CA VAL A 593 28.27 -18.03 -13.36
C VAL A 593 27.05 -17.10 -13.24
N PRO A 594 27.23 -15.81 -12.84
CA PRO A 594 26.15 -14.84 -12.84
C PRO A 594 25.54 -14.68 -14.24
N LEU A 595 24.22 -14.70 -14.33
CA LEU A 595 23.51 -14.59 -15.61
C LEU A 595 23.79 -13.24 -16.28
N SER A 596 23.99 -12.18 -15.48
CA SER A 596 24.42 -10.87 -15.96
C SER A 596 25.74 -10.92 -16.74
N THR A 597 26.74 -11.65 -16.25
CA THR A 597 28.03 -11.85 -16.93
C THR A 597 27.87 -12.65 -18.22
N ALA A 598 27.09 -13.74 -18.17
CA ALA A 598 26.86 -14.59 -19.34
C ALA A 598 26.13 -13.83 -20.47
N VAL A 599 25.07 -13.09 -20.13
CA VAL A 599 24.29 -12.27 -21.07
C VAL A 599 25.13 -11.12 -21.63
N LEU A 600 25.95 -10.46 -20.80
CA LEU A 600 26.87 -9.44 -21.27
C LEU A 600 27.88 -10.02 -22.27
N GLY A 601 28.54 -11.12 -21.91
CA GLY A 601 29.53 -11.80 -22.75
C GLY A 601 28.94 -12.25 -24.08
N ALA A 602 27.80 -12.95 -24.06
CA ALA A 602 27.10 -13.38 -25.28
C ALA A 602 26.69 -12.19 -26.16
N GLY A 603 26.17 -11.12 -25.57
CA GLY A 603 25.79 -9.92 -26.30
C GLY A 603 26.98 -9.17 -26.92
N LEU A 604 28.13 -9.14 -26.24
CA LEU A 604 29.38 -8.59 -26.78
C LEU A 604 29.95 -9.45 -27.91
N VAL A 605 29.91 -10.78 -27.80
CA VAL A 605 30.28 -11.69 -28.89
C VAL A 605 29.39 -11.45 -30.11
N LEU A 606 28.07 -11.33 -29.91
CA LEU A 606 27.13 -10.97 -30.98
C LEU A 606 27.42 -9.57 -31.55
N ALA A 607 27.81 -8.60 -30.72
CA ALA A 607 28.19 -7.27 -31.18
C ALA A 607 29.42 -7.33 -32.11
N VAL A 608 30.46 -8.07 -31.72
CA VAL A 608 31.65 -8.29 -32.58
C VAL A 608 31.25 -9.04 -33.85
N ALA A 609 30.45 -10.10 -33.76
CA ALA A 609 29.97 -10.84 -34.92
C ALA A 609 29.17 -9.94 -35.89
N ALA A 610 28.40 -8.98 -35.38
CA ALA A 610 27.62 -8.04 -36.20
C ALA A 610 28.47 -7.08 -37.05
N LEU A 611 29.77 -6.92 -36.72
CA LEU A 611 30.74 -6.19 -37.54
C LEU A 611 31.02 -6.91 -38.86
N PHE A 612 30.99 -8.25 -38.86
CA PHE A 612 31.35 -9.08 -40.00
C PHE A 612 30.13 -9.76 -40.66
N VAL A 613 29.09 -10.08 -39.89
CA VAL A 613 27.94 -10.88 -40.34
C VAL A 613 26.67 -10.03 -40.42
N ARG A 614 26.16 -9.83 -41.63
CA ARG A 614 25.01 -8.95 -41.88
C ARG A 614 23.69 -9.43 -41.26
N ARG A 615 23.54 -10.73 -41.00
CA ARG A 615 22.31 -11.32 -40.43
C ARG A 615 22.17 -11.10 -38.92
N VAL A 616 23.26 -10.82 -38.21
CA VAL A 616 23.23 -10.57 -36.77
C VAL A 616 22.59 -9.19 -36.54
N SER A 617 21.50 -9.16 -35.77
CA SER A 617 20.74 -7.94 -35.50
C SER A 617 20.34 -7.81 -34.03
N PRO A 618 20.20 -6.58 -33.49
CA PRO A 618 19.80 -6.37 -32.10
C PRO A 618 18.36 -6.81 -31.76
N GLY A 619 17.45 -6.83 -32.74
CA GLY A 619 16.03 -7.09 -32.51
C GLY A 619 15.74 -8.44 -31.81
N PRO A 620 16.22 -9.57 -32.34
CA PRO A 620 16.10 -10.88 -31.68
C PRO A 620 16.68 -10.92 -30.26
N TRP A 621 17.77 -10.20 -29.99
CA TRP A 621 18.38 -10.15 -28.66
C TRP A 621 17.50 -9.41 -27.64
N ILE A 622 16.89 -8.29 -28.03
CA ILE A 622 15.90 -7.57 -27.20
C ILE A 622 14.73 -8.51 -26.85
N VAL A 623 14.18 -9.21 -27.86
CA VAL A 623 13.04 -10.11 -27.66
C VAL A 623 13.42 -11.32 -26.80
N ALA A 624 14.61 -11.90 -27.02
CA ALA A 624 15.12 -13.00 -26.22
C ALA A 624 15.30 -12.60 -24.74
N GLY A 625 15.80 -11.40 -24.47
CA GLY A 625 15.90 -10.86 -23.12
C GLY A 625 14.53 -10.74 -22.44
N LEU A 626 13.55 -10.15 -23.12
CA LEU A 626 12.18 -10.03 -22.61
C LEU A 626 11.52 -11.39 -22.35
N VAL A 627 11.66 -12.34 -23.29
CA VAL A 627 11.14 -13.70 -23.12
C VAL A 627 11.83 -14.40 -21.96
N GLY A 628 13.15 -14.31 -21.86
CA GLY A 628 13.93 -14.90 -20.77
C GLY A 628 13.53 -14.35 -19.41
N THR A 629 13.34 -13.04 -19.29
CA THR A 629 12.82 -12.40 -18.06
C THR A 629 11.44 -12.91 -17.71
N LEU A 630 10.50 -12.93 -18.66
CA LEU A 630 9.14 -13.42 -18.42
C LEU A 630 9.12 -14.90 -18.01
N LEU A 631 9.92 -15.74 -18.66
CA LEU A 631 10.02 -17.16 -18.31
C LEU A 631 10.66 -17.36 -16.92
N LEU A 632 11.64 -16.53 -16.57
CA LEU A 632 12.24 -16.55 -15.24
C LEU A 632 11.19 -16.17 -14.18
N GLU A 633 10.47 -15.07 -14.37
CA GLU A 633 9.43 -14.61 -13.43
C GLU A 633 8.30 -15.64 -13.24
N LEU A 634 7.73 -16.14 -14.34
CA LEU A 634 6.66 -17.13 -14.30
C LEU A 634 7.15 -18.46 -13.73
N GLY A 635 8.35 -18.90 -14.14
CA GLY A 635 8.93 -20.17 -13.74
C GLY A 635 9.30 -20.21 -12.26
N THR A 636 9.93 -19.16 -11.73
CA THR A 636 10.33 -19.12 -10.31
C THR A 636 9.12 -18.98 -9.39
N MET A 637 8.08 -18.24 -9.81
CA MET A 637 6.82 -18.17 -9.06
C MET A 637 6.07 -19.50 -9.07
N ALA A 638 5.92 -20.13 -10.23
CA ALA A 638 5.29 -21.45 -10.34
C ALA A 638 6.04 -22.51 -9.54
N TYR A 639 7.38 -22.47 -9.56
CA TYR A 639 8.21 -23.33 -8.72
C TYR A 639 7.90 -23.12 -7.23
N ALA A 640 7.84 -21.86 -6.77
CA ALA A 640 7.59 -21.56 -5.36
C ALA A 640 6.23 -22.13 -4.89
N VAL A 641 5.19 -22.02 -5.73
CA VAL A 641 3.87 -22.58 -5.43
C VAL A 641 3.89 -24.11 -5.42
N ALA A 642 4.56 -24.75 -6.38
CA ALA A 642 4.62 -26.21 -6.49
C ALA A 642 5.45 -26.85 -5.37
N ASP A 643 6.62 -26.28 -5.06
CA ASP A 643 7.55 -26.75 -4.03
C ASP A 643 6.96 -26.64 -2.62
N ARG A 644 6.06 -25.66 -2.41
CA ARG A 644 5.48 -25.32 -1.10
C ARG A 644 3.96 -25.52 -1.05
N TRP A 645 3.47 -26.55 -1.73
CA TRP A 645 2.03 -26.80 -1.87
C TRP A 645 1.30 -27.09 -0.55
N ASP A 646 2.01 -27.66 0.43
CA ASP A 646 1.46 -28.06 1.74
C ASP A 646 1.44 -26.92 2.77
N THR A 647 1.90 -25.72 2.39
CA THR A 647 1.91 -24.52 3.24
C THR A 647 1.37 -23.31 2.48
N PHE A 648 1.35 -22.15 3.12
CA PHE A 648 0.87 -20.93 2.49
C PHE A 648 1.81 -20.47 1.37
N THR A 649 1.20 -20.26 0.20
CA THR A 649 1.68 -19.39 -0.86
C THR A 649 0.47 -18.63 -1.41
N VAL A 650 0.70 -17.47 -2.04
CA VAL A 650 -0.38 -16.70 -2.69
C VAL A 650 -1.14 -17.58 -3.69
N GLY A 651 -0.41 -18.36 -4.50
CA GLY A 651 -1.00 -19.32 -5.43
C GLY A 651 -1.84 -20.39 -4.77
N ARG A 652 -1.32 -21.04 -3.71
CA ARG A 652 -2.05 -22.08 -2.99
C ARG A 652 -3.34 -21.57 -2.35
N ALA A 653 -3.29 -20.36 -1.77
CA ALA A 653 -4.44 -19.71 -1.15
C ALA A 653 -5.49 -19.30 -2.20
N ASN A 654 -5.08 -18.71 -3.33
CA ASN A 654 -6.00 -18.38 -4.41
C ASN A 654 -6.69 -19.63 -4.99
N ILE A 655 -5.94 -20.71 -5.19
CA ILE A 655 -6.51 -21.97 -5.69
C ILE A 655 -7.47 -22.58 -4.65
N ALA A 656 -7.16 -22.49 -3.35
CA ALA A 656 -8.07 -22.92 -2.29
C ALA A 656 -9.38 -22.10 -2.32
N SER A 657 -9.26 -20.79 -2.47
CA SER A 657 -10.38 -19.85 -2.52
C SER A 657 -11.36 -20.13 -3.67
N LEU A 658 -10.90 -20.68 -4.81
CA LEU A 658 -11.79 -21.06 -5.92
C LEU A 658 -12.82 -22.12 -5.53
N ALA A 659 -12.51 -22.97 -4.55
CA ALA A 659 -13.44 -23.97 -4.02
C ALA A 659 -14.38 -23.40 -2.92
N GLY A 660 -14.18 -22.14 -2.52
CA GLY A 660 -14.86 -21.49 -1.40
C GLY A 660 -14.19 -21.77 -0.04
N GLY A 661 -14.36 -20.84 0.91
CA GLY A 661 -14.02 -21.06 2.33
C GLY A 661 -12.55 -20.89 2.75
N SER A 662 -11.68 -20.34 1.89
CA SER A 662 -10.30 -20.01 2.26
C SER A 662 -10.18 -18.60 2.84
N CYS A 663 -9.47 -18.47 3.96
CA CYS A 663 -9.15 -17.20 4.61
C CYS A 663 -7.69 -16.77 4.43
N GLY A 664 -7.11 -17.11 3.27
CA GLY A 664 -5.75 -16.69 2.93
C GLY A 664 -4.71 -17.41 3.78
N ILE A 665 -3.77 -16.67 4.38
CA ILE A 665 -2.70 -17.26 5.20
C ILE A 665 -3.25 -18.00 6.43
N GLU A 666 -4.44 -17.64 6.90
CA GLU A 666 -5.02 -18.18 8.13
C GLU A 666 -5.40 -19.66 8.05
N ASP A 667 -5.63 -20.19 6.86
CA ASP A 667 -5.90 -21.62 6.68
C ASP A 667 -4.69 -22.49 7.08
N TRP A 668 -3.50 -21.89 7.11
CA TRP A 668 -2.23 -22.50 7.54
C TRP A 668 -1.65 -21.86 8.80
N MET A 669 -2.23 -20.78 9.31
CA MET A 669 -1.71 -20.07 10.47
C MET A 669 -2.24 -20.69 11.76
N GLN A 670 -1.33 -20.87 12.71
CA GLN A 670 -1.62 -21.39 14.03
C GLN A 670 -1.12 -20.40 15.09
N ALA A 671 -1.81 -20.34 16.21
CA ALA A 671 -1.48 -19.50 17.35
C ALA A 671 -1.23 -20.36 18.60
N GLU A 672 -0.33 -19.92 19.47
CA GLU A 672 -0.08 -20.50 20.80
C GLU A 672 -0.81 -19.65 21.85
N PRO A 673 -1.99 -20.07 22.37
CA PRO A 673 -2.74 -19.26 23.33
C PRO A 673 -2.07 -19.12 24.69
N ASP A 674 -1.37 -20.17 25.14
CA ASP A 674 -0.62 -20.20 26.39
C ASP A 674 0.75 -20.88 26.19
N PRO A 675 1.85 -20.11 26.18
CA PRO A 675 3.21 -20.65 26.10
C PRO A 675 3.61 -21.60 27.23
N ALA A 676 2.91 -21.55 28.38
CA ALA A 676 3.20 -22.40 29.53
C ALA A 676 2.98 -23.88 29.25
N GLU A 677 1.99 -24.23 28.42
CA GLU A 677 1.64 -25.63 28.15
C GLU A 677 2.63 -26.37 27.25
N GLY A 678 3.47 -25.61 26.52
CA GLY A 678 4.49 -26.15 25.62
C GLY A 678 5.85 -26.40 26.28
N LEU A 679 6.05 -25.96 27.52
CA LEU A 679 7.37 -25.98 28.17
C LEU A 679 7.91 -27.40 28.35
N LEU A 680 9.17 -27.61 27.96
CA LEU A 680 9.77 -28.94 28.02
C LEU A 680 10.19 -29.28 29.45
N THR A 681 9.96 -30.55 29.82
CA THR A 681 10.40 -31.07 31.11
C THR A 681 11.88 -31.45 31.07
N ARG A 682 12.65 -30.97 32.07
CA ARG A 682 14.03 -31.37 32.26
C ARG A 682 14.14 -32.82 32.70
N VAL A 683 15.17 -33.53 32.25
CA VAL A 683 15.51 -34.86 32.75
C VAL A 683 15.94 -34.76 34.21
N ALA A 684 15.36 -35.61 35.07
CA ALA A 684 15.61 -35.61 36.51
C ALA A 684 17.11 -35.82 36.84
N GLY A 685 17.56 -35.20 37.93
CA GLY A 685 18.94 -35.35 38.43
C GLY A 685 20.02 -34.57 37.66
N GLN A 686 19.68 -33.84 36.60
CA GLN A 686 20.66 -33.05 35.82
C GLN A 686 20.53 -31.56 36.10
N ALA A 687 21.44 -30.97 36.89
CA ALA A 687 21.48 -29.52 37.11
C ALA A 687 22.17 -28.78 35.96
N ALA A 688 21.84 -27.49 35.77
CA ALA A 688 22.56 -26.64 34.83
C ALA A 688 23.96 -26.30 35.37
N ALA A 689 24.98 -26.52 34.56
CA ALA A 689 26.33 -26.02 34.82
C ALA A 689 26.41 -24.55 34.42
N ARG A 690 26.80 -23.69 35.36
CA ARG A 690 26.75 -22.23 35.21
C ARG A 690 28.07 -21.64 35.67
N GLY A 691 28.64 -20.76 34.87
CA GLY A 691 29.72 -19.85 35.28
C GLY A 691 29.30 -18.43 34.93
N GLY A 692 28.81 -17.67 35.92
CA GLY A 692 28.36 -16.27 35.76
C GLY A 692 26.88 -16.07 35.41
N PHE A 693 26.15 -17.12 35.04
CA PHE A 693 24.69 -17.07 34.87
C PHE A 693 23.94 -17.33 36.18
N THR A 694 22.92 -16.52 36.46
CA THR A 694 22.00 -16.67 37.60
C THR A 694 20.60 -17.08 37.10
N VAL A 695 19.80 -17.67 37.99
CA VAL A 695 18.40 -18.04 37.68
C VAL A 695 17.52 -16.86 38.07
N ASN A 696 16.69 -16.40 37.14
CA ASN A 696 15.86 -15.20 37.26
C ASN A 696 16.67 -14.00 37.78
N GLY A 697 17.91 -13.86 37.33
CA GLY A 697 18.75 -12.72 37.69
C GLY A 697 18.21 -11.42 37.11
N GLU A 698 18.65 -10.31 37.70
CA GLU A 698 18.27 -8.96 37.26
C GLU A 698 18.48 -8.77 35.75
N GLN A 699 17.49 -8.13 35.15
CA GLN A 699 17.45 -7.77 33.74
C GLN A 699 17.52 -6.25 33.64
N PRO A 700 17.97 -5.70 32.49
CA PRO A 700 17.85 -4.27 32.26
C PRO A 700 16.40 -3.81 32.41
N GLU A 701 16.24 -2.57 32.87
CA GLU A 701 14.93 -1.94 33.03
C GLU A 701 14.16 -1.96 31.71
N GLY A 702 12.89 -2.39 31.75
CA GLY A 702 12.02 -2.50 30.57
C GLY A 702 12.13 -3.80 29.76
N LEU A 703 13.02 -4.74 30.11
CA LEU A 703 13.24 -6.00 29.35
C LEU A 703 12.81 -7.27 30.10
N ALA A 704 11.66 -7.20 30.79
CA ALA A 704 11.06 -8.34 31.48
C ALA A 704 10.88 -9.54 30.51
N PRO A 705 11.05 -10.79 30.99
CA PRO A 705 10.86 -11.94 30.13
C PRO A 705 9.37 -12.10 29.81
N PRO A 706 9.01 -12.59 28.62
CA PRO A 706 7.60 -12.79 28.28
C PRO A 706 6.96 -13.78 29.25
N GLU A 707 5.70 -13.58 29.62
CA GLU A 707 4.98 -14.57 30.41
C GLU A 707 4.97 -15.94 29.69
N PRO A 708 5.16 -17.06 30.40
CA PRO A 708 5.22 -17.22 31.86
C PRO A 708 6.66 -17.30 32.43
N TYR A 709 7.65 -16.86 31.66
CA TYR A 709 9.07 -16.98 32.01
C TYR A 709 9.44 -16.04 33.17
N GLY A 710 10.54 -16.33 33.88
CA GLY A 710 10.99 -15.53 35.03
C GLY A 710 10.40 -15.97 36.37
N THR A 711 9.57 -17.03 36.38
CA THR A 711 8.99 -17.60 37.60
C THR A 711 9.86 -18.72 38.16
N ALA A 712 9.59 -19.16 39.41
CA ALA A 712 10.28 -20.31 40.00
C ALA A 712 10.05 -21.62 39.20
N ARG A 713 8.87 -21.73 38.58
CA ARG A 713 8.46 -22.88 37.76
C ARG A 713 9.11 -22.84 36.37
N TYR A 714 9.27 -21.65 35.80
CA TYR A 714 9.77 -21.43 34.44
C TYR A 714 10.93 -20.44 34.46
N PRO A 715 12.10 -20.89 34.91
CA PRO A 715 13.24 -20.01 35.11
C PRO A 715 13.77 -19.49 33.78
N VAL A 716 14.32 -18.29 33.86
CA VAL A 716 15.20 -17.69 32.86
C VAL A 716 16.62 -17.73 33.41
N TRP A 717 17.60 -17.99 32.55
CA TRP A 717 19.01 -17.79 32.89
C TRP A 717 19.48 -16.46 32.33
N THR A 718 19.94 -15.57 33.20
CA THR A 718 20.50 -14.27 32.82
C THR A 718 21.94 -14.15 33.31
N GLY A 719 22.81 -13.50 32.52
CA GLY A 719 24.15 -13.14 32.96
C GLY A 719 25.22 -13.22 31.88
N THR A 720 26.47 -13.27 32.33
CA THR A 720 27.68 -13.39 31.49
C THR A 720 28.43 -14.70 31.78
N GLY A 721 29.40 -15.07 30.94
CA GLY A 721 30.21 -16.28 31.14
C GLY A 721 29.67 -17.47 30.36
N SER A 722 29.45 -18.63 31.01
CA SER A 722 29.02 -19.86 30.35
C SER A 722 27.80 -20.51 31.01
N LEU A 723 26.92 -21.06 30.18
CA LEU A 723 25.72 -21.80 30.59
C LEU A 723 25.67 -23.13 29.82
N ARG A 724 25.43 -24.22 30.52
CA ARG A 724 25.05 -25.51 29.92
C ARG A 724 23.92 -26.11 30.73
N THR A 725 22.73 -26.20 30.14
CA THR A 725 21.54 -26.73 30.84
C THR A 725 21.65 -28.25 31.03
N GLY A 726 20.72 -28.84 31.79
CA GLY A 726 20.45 -30.27 31.68
C GLY A 726 19.77 -30.61 30.35
N TRP A 727 19.59 -31.89 30.06
CA TRP A 727 18.77 -32.33 28.93
C TRP A 727 17.29 -32.09 29.21
N TYR A 728 16.55 -31.65 28.19
CA TYR A 728 15.08 -31.60 28.15
C TYR A 728 14.58 -32.71 27.26
N ARG A 729 13.48 -33.37 27.65
CA ARG A 729 12.85 -34.42 26.82
C ARG A 729 12.00 -33.78 25.72
N LEU A 730 12.16 -34.26 24.50
CA LEU A 730 11.29 -33.91 23.38
C LEU A 730 10.15 -34.95 23.30
N PRO A 731 8.88 -34.52 23.16
CA PRO A 731 7.78 -35.41 22.84
C PRO A 731 8.00 -36.11 21.49
N GLU A 732 7.46 -37.32 21.31
CA GLU A 732 7.58 -38.08 20.04
C GLU A 732 7.11 -37.27 18.82
N ARG A 733 6.01 -36.52 18.98
CA ARG A 733 5.44 -35.62 17.96
C ARG A 733 6.38 -34.49 17.51
N ALA A 734 7.46 -34.20 18.24
CA ALA A 734 8.36 -33.08 17.91
C ALA A 734 9.00 -33.22 16.52
N SER A 735 9.16 -34.46 16.06
CA SER A 735 9.75 -34.79 14.77
C SER A 735 8.79 -34.65 13.57
N ASP A 736 7.48 -34.52 13.83
CA ASP A 736 6.48 -34.44 12.77
C ASP A 736 6.60 -33.13 11.96
N ALA A 737 6.38 -33.21 10.65
CA ALA A 737 6.37 -32.03 9.78
C ALA A 737 5.25 -31.03 10.11
N SER A 738 4.13 -31.53 10.66
CA SER A 738 2.99 -30.71 11.11
C SER A 738 3.15 -30.16 12.53
N SER A 739 4.18 -30.59 13.28
CA SER A 739 4.45 -30.06 14.62
C SER A 739 4.98 -28.62 14.54
N PRO A 740 4.63 -27.75 15.50
CA PRO A 740 5.30 -26.45 15.65
C PRO A 740 6.81 -26.62 15.90
N PRO A 741 7.60 -25.56 15.67
CA PRO A 741 9.06 -25.62 15.87
C PRO A 741 9.39 -25.76 17.35
N LEU A 742 10.60 -26.24 17.66
CA LEU A 742 11.18 -26.04 18.97
C LEU A 742 11.46 -24.54 19.15
N VAL A 743 11.00 -23.97 20.26
CA VAL A 743 11.18 -22.55 20.56
C VAL A 743 12.10 -22.37 21.76
N VAL A 744 13.08 -21.47 21.61
CA VAL A 744 13.97 -21.03 22.67
C VAL A 744 13.85 -19.50 22.78
N PRO A 745 13.20 -18.96 23.84
CA PRO A 745 13.23 -17.53 24.08
C PRO A 745 14.63 -17.08 24.43
N VAL A 746 15.10 -16.02 23.78
CA VAL A 746 16.43 -15.47 23.98
C VAL A 746 16.40 -13.95 23.86
N ALA A 747 17.18 -13.29 24.71
CA ALA A 747 17.42 -11.85 24.68
C ALA A 747 18.92 -11.62 24.83
N VAL A 748 19.52 -10.71 24.06
CA VAL A 748 20.96 -10.47 24.12
C VAL A 748 21.28 -8.99 23.95
N ASP A 749 22.18 -8.50 24.80
CA ASP A 749 22.91 -7.26 24.58
C ASP A 749 24.40 -7.55 24.60
N GLY A 750 25.13 -7.05 23.63
CA GLY A 750 26.55 -7.31 23.45
C GLY A 750 26.88 -8.61 22.70
N ARG A 751 27.97 -9.28 23.09
CA ARG A 751 28.55 -10.40 22.34
C ARG A 751 28.31 -11.71 23.08
N ALA A 752 27.39 -12.51 22.55
CA ALA A 752 27.10 -13.84 23.04
C ALA A 752 26.98 -14.88 21.92
N ARG A 753 27.02 -16.16 22.30
CA ARG A 753 26.81 -17.31 21.42
C ARG A 753 25.86 -18.25 22.13
N LEU A 754 24.84 -18.70 21.40
CA LEU A 754 23.94 -19.75 21.84
C LEU A 754 24.02 -20.91 20.85
N ARG A 755 24.16 -22.12 21.38
CA ARG A 755 24.16 -23.37 20.64
C ARG A 755 23.17 -24.32 21.27
N VAL A 756 22.33 -24.93 20.44
CA VAL A 756 21.36 -25.95 20.84
C VAL A 756 21.92 -27.31 20.45
N GLU A 757 22.07 -28.19 21.41
CA GLU A 757 22.53 -29.57 21.21
C GLU A 757 21.33 -30.51 21.20
N PHE A 758 21.26 -31.35 20.18
CA PHE A 758 20.22 -32.36 19.98
C PHE A 758 20.80 -33.75 20.22
N GLY A 759 20.10 -34.58 20.99
CA GLY A 759 20.61 -35.87 21.44
C GLY A 759 19.60 -37.01 21.43
N GLY A 760 20.10 -38.23 21.61
CA GLY A 760 19.30 -39.45 21.74
C GLY A 760 18.84 -39.73 23.17
N ALA A 761 18.06 -40.79 23.36
CA ALA A 761 17.62 -41.29 24.67
C ALA A 761 18.79 -41.61 25.64
N ASP A 762 19.96 -41.96 25.10
CA ASP A 762 21.19 -42.23 25.84
C ASP A 762 21.90 -40.96 26.33
N GLY A 763 21.49 -39.77 25.83
CA GLY A 763 22.12 -38.49 26.14
C GLY A 763 23.38 -38.20 25.33
N SER A 764 23.67 -38.98 24.28
CA SER A 764 24.71 -38.66 23.31
C SER A 764 24.26 -37.50 22.41
N VAL A 765 25.16 -36.56 22.13
CA VAL A 765 24.88 -35.44 21.21
C VAL A 765 24.97 -35.98 19.78
N ARG A 766 23.87 -35.89 19.03
CA ARG A 766 23.81 -36.30 17.62
C ARG A 766 24.24 -35.17 16.69
N TRP A 767 23.72 -33.97 16.92
CA TRP A 767 24.15 -32.75 16.22
C TRP A 767 23.93 -31.52 17.12
N SER A 768 24.40 -30.37 16.66
CA SER A 768 24.16 -29.09 17.33
C SER A 768 23.95 -27.99 16.32
N GLU A 769 23.06 -27.06 16.63
CA GLU A 769 22.74 -25.90 15.81
C GLU A 769 23.13 -24.62 16.54
N ARG A 770 23.78 -23.70 15.84
CA ARG A 770 24.14 -22.39 16.39
C ARG A 770 23.01 -21.42 16.09
N ILE A 771 22.56 -20.70 17.11
CA ILE A 771 21.59 -19.63 16.96
C ILE A 771 22.36 -18.33 16.71
N GLU A 772 22.03 -17.67 15.62
CA GLU A 772 22.45 -16.29 15.39
C GLU A 772 21.63 -15.38 16.28
N LEU A 773 22.32 -14.65 17.15
CA LEU A 773 21.71 -13.74 18.11
C LEU A 773 21.82 -12.32 17.57
N SER A 774 20.68 -11.65 17.42
CA SER A 774 20.60 -10.24 17.07
C SER A 774 20.78 -9.39 18.32
N SER A 775 21.73 -8.45 18.32
CA SER A 775 21.95 -7.52 19.45
C SER A 775 21.02 -6.30 19.41
N ALA A 776 19.94 -6.35 18.63
CA ALA A 776 19.03 -5.21 18.50
C ALA A 776 18.27 -5.02 19.83
N GLN A 777 18.74 -4.06 20.64
CA GLN A 777 18.05 -3.48 21.81
C GLN A 777 17.76 -4.44 22.98
N GLY A 778 18.20 -5.71 22.93
CA GLY A 778 18.02 -6.67 24.02
C GLY A 778 16.61 -7.21 24.16
N GLU A 779 15.74 -7.05 23.16
CA GLU A 779 14.38 -7.57 23.18
C GLU A 779 14.33 -9.11 23.21
N TRP A 780 13.25 -9.65 23.80
CA TRP A 780 13.00 -11.08 23.84
C TRP A 780 12.49 -11.60 22.49
N GLU A 781 13.26 -12.50 21.90
CA GLU A 781 12.93 -13.17 20.64
C GLU A 781 12.75 -14.69 20.82
N ASP A 782 11.80 -15.25 20.07
CA ASP A 782 11.63 -16.69 19.94
C ASP A 782 12.53 -17.23 18.82
N ALA A 783 13.65 -17.87 19.20
CA ALA A 783 14.45 -18.64 18.26
C ALA A 783 13.74 -19.96 17.91
N ARG A 784 13.53 -20.23 16.62
CA ARG A 784 12.78 -21.38 16.12
C ARG A 784 13.74 -22.39 15.50
N LEU A 785 13.67 -23.64 15.93
CA LEU A 785 14.52 -24.74 15.43
C LEU A 785 13.68 -25.95 15.05
N ASP A 786 14.18 -26.77 14.12
CA ASP A 786 13.59 -28.06 13.82
C ASP A 786 14.34 -29.15 14.60
N PRO A 787 13.71 -29.79 15.61
CA PRO A 787 14.37 -30.83 16.39
C PRO A 787 14.62 -32.12 15.60
N GLY A 788 14.06 -32.29 14.40
CA GLY A 788 14.19 -33.52 13.62
C GLY A 788 13.86 -34.77 14.44
N ALA A 789 14.64 -35.84 14.28
CA ALA A 789 14.47 -37.09 15.03
C ALA A 789 15.18 -37.10 16.41
N ALA A 790 15.40 -35.94 17.02
CA ALA A 790 15.99 -35.86 18.36
C ALA A 790 14.98 -36.22 19.44
N GLU A 791 15.45 -36.88 20.49
CA GLU A 791 14.63 -37.22 21.67
C GLU A 791 14.91 -36.29 22.85
N ARG A 792 16.06 -35.61 22.81
CA ARG A 792 16.48 -34.66 23.86
C ARG A 792 17.12 -33.42 23.27
N VAL A 793 16.97 -32.31 23.99
CA VAL A 793 17.62 -31.05 23.65
C VAL A 793 18.29 -30.41 24.86
N ARG A 794 19.41 -29.73 24.65
CA ARG A 794 20.16 -28.99 25.68
C ARG A 794 20.65 -27.67 25.12
N LEU A 795 20.68 -26.64 25.96
CA LEU A 795 21.18 -25.31 25.60
C LEU A 795 22.60 -25.13 26.13
N VAL A 796 23.49 -24.64 25.28
CA VAL A 796 24.88 -24.30 25.60
C VAL A 796 25.14 -22.88 25.14
N ALA A 797 25.45 -21.99 26.07
CA ALA A 797 25.65 -20.59 25.77
C ALA A 797 26.93 -20.05 26.39
N SER A 798 27.48 -19.02 25.74
CA SER A 798 28.62 -18.24 26.24
C SER A 798 28.41 -16.76 25.95
N ALA A 799 28.51 -15.91 26.96
CA ALA A 799 28.41 -14.45 26.84
C ALA A 799 29.72 -13.80 27.28
N GLU A 800 30.39 -13.13 26.34
CA GLU A 800 31.71 -12.52 26.55
C GLU A 800 31.59 -11.06 27.07
N ARG A 801 30.59 -10.31 26.58
CA ARG A 801 30.31 -8.91 26.92
C ARG A 801 28.82 -8.65 26.88
N GLY A 802 28.34 -7.76 27.75
CA GLY A 802 26.93 -7.39 27.87
C GLY A 802 26.17 -8.39 28.76
N TRP A 803 25.00 -8.85 28.33
CA TRP A 803 24.24 -9.90 29.02
C TRP A 803 23.49 -10.80 28.03
N LEU A 804 23.18 -12.03 28.46
CA LEU A 804 22.37 -12.97 27.69
C LEU A 804 21.26 -13.52 28.60
N GLY A 805 20.01 -13.39 28.16
CA GLY A 805 18.84 -14.01 28.74
C GLY A 805 18.41 -15.23 27.92
N ILE A 806 18.19 -16.36 28.57
CA ILE A 806 17.72 -17.60 27.92
C ILE A 806 16.56 -18.18 28.70
N GLY A 807 15.42 -18.35 28.04
CA GLY A 807 14.25 -19.01 28.59
C GLY A 807 14.34 -20.54 28.50
N THR A 808 13.50 -21.22 29.27
CA THR A 808 13.30 -22.67 29.15
C THR A 808 12.77 -23.02 27.75
N PRO A 809 13.34 -24.03 27.05
CA PRO A 809 12.86 -24.39 25.71
C PRO A 809 11.45 -24.97 25.77
N ARG A 810 10.63 -24.70 24.75
CA ARG A 810 9.26 -25.19 24.64
C ARG A 810 8.98 -25.78 23.26
N LEU A 811 8.12 -26.80 23.22
CA LEU A 811 7.47 -27.26 22.00
C LEU A 811 6.02 -26.76 22.04
N PRO A 812 5.66 -25.73 21.26
CA PRO A 812 4.37 -25.05 21.38
C PRO A 812 3.16 -25.98 21.34
N ARG A 813 2.10 -25.56 22.03
CA ARG A 813 0.75 -26.09 21.85
C ARG A 813 -0.06 -25.06 21.09
N VAL A 814 -0.47 -25.44 19.90
CA VAL A 814 -1.03 -24.49 18.93
C VAL A 814 -2.44 -24.90 18.52
N VAL A 815 -3.26 -23.90 18.27
CA VAL A 815 -4.61 -24.01 17.69
C VAL A 815 -4.64 -23.23 16.37
N PRO A 816 -5.53 -23.54 15.41
CA PRO A 816 -5.76 -22.68 14.25
C PRO A 816 -6.04 -21.23 14.67
N SER A 817 -5.51 -20.24 13.94
CA SER A 817 -5.70 -18.82 14.31
C SER A 817 -7.18 -18.42 14.33
N LEU A 818 -7.98 -18.97 13.42
CA LEU A 818 -9.43 -18.76 13.33
C LEU A 818 -10.23 -19.36 14.49
N GLU A 819 -9.67 -20.32 15.23
CA GLU A 819 -10.28 -20.87 16.44
C GLU A 819 -10.06 -19.92 17.63
N LEU A 820 -8.87 -19.33 17.74
CA LEU A 820 -8.55 -18.37 18.80
C LEU A 820 -9.21 -17.01 18.57
N VAL A 821 -9.20 -16.53 17.33
CA VAL A 821 -9.78 -15.24 16.91
C VAL A 821 -10.73 -15.52 15.75
N PRO A 822 -12.05 -15.62 16.00
CA PRO A 822 -13.03 -15.84 14.94
C PRO A 822 -12.92 -14.77 13.83
N ALA A 823 -13.21 -15.12 12.58
CA ALA A 823 -13.07 -14.19 11.44
C ALA A 823 -13.89 -12.91 11.58
N ALA A 824 -15.06 -12.98 12.23
CA ALA A 824 -15.96 -11.86 12.47
C ALA A 824 -15.50 -10.92 13.61
N GLU A 825 -14.49 -11.31 14.40
CA GLU A 825 -13.91 -10.41 15.41
C GLU A 825 -13.15 -9.28 14.69
N PRO A 826 -13.51 -8.00 14.92
CA PRO A 826 -12.76 -6.88 14.36
C PRO A 826 -11.38 -6.80 14.99
N VAL A 827 -10.38 -6.47 14.17
CA VAL A 827 -8.97 -6.44 14.60
C VAL A 827 -8.28 -5.18 14.09
N THR A 828 -7.17 -4.80 14.73
CA THR A 828 -6.27 -3.85 14.07
C THR A 828 -5.43 -4.61 13.05
N LEU A 829 -5.31 -4.02 11.86
CA LEU A 829 -4.50 -4.54 10.76
C LEU A 829 -3.40 -3.54 10.43
N ASP A 830 -2.17 -4.00 10.21
CA ASP A 830 -1.22 -3.20 9.43
C ASP A 830 -1.70 -3.03 7.97
N TRP A 831 -1.03 -2.19 7.19
CA TRP A 831 -1.42 -1.94 5.79
C TRP A 831 -0.88 -2.95 4.76
N ILE A 832 0.09 -3.77 5.13
CA ILE A 832 0.83 -4.73 4.30
C ILE A 832 0.10 -6.09 4.22
N SER A 833 -0.34 -6.60 5.35
CA SER A 833 -0.92 -7.93 5.56
C SER A 833 -2.39 -8.14 5.10
N PRO A 834 -3.27 -7.12 4.94
CA PRO A 834 -4.70 -7.36 4.70
C PRO A 834 -5.00 -8.22 3.46
N PHE A 835 -4.18 -8.12 2.41
CA PHE A 835 -4.40 -8.89 1.17
C PHE A 835 -4.15 -10.39 1.33
N ILE A 836 -3.40 -10.81 2.36
CA ILE A 836 -3.23 -12.22 2.74
C ILE A 836 -4.15 -12.64 3.90
N LEU A 837 -4.89 -11.70 4.49
CA LEU A 837 -5.89 -11.89 5.55
C LEU A 837 -7.29 -11.46 5.07
N PRO A 838 -7.79 -11.97 3.93
CA PRO A 838 -8.99 -11.43 3.27
C PRO A 838 -10.27 -11.53 4.13
N CYS A 839 -10.32 -12.48 5.08
CA CYS A 839 -11.47 -12.67 5.97
C CYS A 839 -11.48 -11.72 7.18
N ARG A 840 -10.38 -11.03 7.48
CA ARG A 840 -10.31 -10.14 8.64
C ARG A 840 -10.98 -8.81 8.32
N GLU A 841 -11.78 -8.34 9.26
CA GLU A 841 -12.37 -7.02 9.20
C GLU A 841 -11.52 -6.04 10.02
N PRO A 842 -11.13 -4.89 9.45
CA PRO A 842 -10.47 -3.84 10.21
C PRO A 842 -11.43 -3.27 11.26
N ALA A 843 -10.90 -2.63 12.29
CA ALA A 843 -11.75 -1.91 13.25
C ALA A 843 -12.56 -0.83 12.52
N SER A 844 -13.85 -0.70 12.83
CA SER A 844 -14.67 0.34 12.22
C SER A 844 -14.19 1.73 12.62
N VAL A 845 -14.32 2.68 11.70
CA VAL A 845 -14.12 4.11 11.96
C VAL A 845 -15.43 4.80 11.61
N GLN A 846 -16.16 5.23 12.63
CA GLN A 846 -17.51 5.77 12.47
C GLN A 846 -17.74 6.86 13.53
N ASP A 847 -18.51 7.90 13.18
CA ASP A 847 -18.90 8.96 14.12
C ASP A 847 -17.72 9.59 14.89
N GLY A 848 -16.55 9.66 14.24
CA GLY A 848 -15.32 10.20 14.79
C GLY A 848 -14.62 9.33 15.84
N LEU A 849 -14.94 8.04 15.92
CA LEU A 849 -14.32 7.06 16.81
C LEU A 849 -13.70 5.90 16.02
N THR A 850 -12.59 5.38 16.53
CA THR A 850 -12.09 4.06 16.12
C THR A 850 -12.63 2.98 17.07
N GLN A 851 -13.24 1.93 16.55
CA GLN A 851 -13.73 0.81 17.35
C GLN A 851 -12.61 0.16 18.17
N PRO A 852 -12.74 0.06 19.51
CA PRO A 852 -11.80 -0.73 20.32
C PRO A 852 -11.82 -2.21 19.92
N VAL A 853 -10.65 -2.84 19.89
CA VAL A 853 -10.49 -4.24 19.48
C VAL A 853 -9.62 -5.02 20.46
N ARG A 854 -9.76 -6.34 20.47
CA ARG A 854 -9.02 -7.22 21.38
C ARG A 854 -7.74 -7.78 20.81
N TYR A 855 -7.61 -7.78 19.49
CA TYR A 855 -6.49 -8.38 18.79
C TYR A 855 -5.91 -7.43 17.74
N ARG A 856 -4.59 -7.49 17.61
CA ARG A 856 -3.79 -6.77 16.63
C ARG A 856 -3.03 -7.74 15.77
N PHE A 857 -3.11 -7.56 14.46
CA PHE A 857 -2.31 -8.28 13.47
C PHE A 857 -1.34 -7.31 12.81
N THR A 858 -0.05 -7.64 12.83
CA THR A 858 1.01 -6.81 12.25
C THR A 858 2.01 -7.64 11.47
N SER A 859 2.69 -7.02 10.52
CA SER A 859 3.57 -7.70 9.60
C SER A 859 4.81 -8.20 10.34
N SER A 860 5.40 -9.27 9.82
CA SER A 860 6.65 -9.82 10.33
C SER A 860 7.91 -9.12 9.80
N LEU A 861 7.75 -8.05 9.03
CA LEU A 861 8.87 -7.21 8.59
C LEU A 861 9.35 -6.38 9.80
N ASP A 862 10.60 -5.90 9.75
CA ASP A 862 11.17 -5.11 10.85
C ASP A 862 10.26 -3.90 11.13
N PRO A 863 9.94 -3.57 12.40
CA PRO A 863 9.15 -2.38 12.74
C PRO A 863 9.68 -1.08 12.12
N HIS A 864 10.99 -0.96 11.86
CA HIS A 864 11.56 0.21 11.16
C HIS A 864 11.17 0.28 9.66
N ASP A 865 10.66 -0.81 9.10
CA ASP A 865 10.21 -0.93 7.72
C ASP A 865 8.70 -0.67 7.60
N ILE A 866 8.32 0.60 7.44
CA ILE A 866 7.06 1.12 6.83
C ILE A 866 5.71 0.70 7.47
N GLY A 867 5.63 -0.36 8.28
CA GLY A 867 4.39 -0.96 8.80
C GLY A 867 3.72 -0.17 9.94
N LEU A 868 4.45 0.71 10.61
CA LEU A 868 3.99 1.47 11.79
C LEU A 868 2.96 2.57 11.46
N MET A 869 2.69 2.84 10.18
CA MET A 869 1.81 3.94 9.80
C MET A 869 0.39 3.79 10.36
N SER A 870 -0.08 2.56 10.55
CA SER A 870 -1.44 2.27 11.02
C SER A 870 -1.66 2.63 12.50
N ASP A 871 -0.60 2.61 13.31
CA ASP A 871 -0.63 2.88 14.76
C ASP A 871 0.27 4.04 15.21
N ASP A 872 0.97 4.70 14.28
CA ASP A 872 1.75 5.89 14.54
C ASP A 872 0.86 7.14 14.62
N HIS A 873 0.89 7.80 15.78
CA HIS A 873 0.23 9.08 16.00
C HIS A 873 0.74 10.15 15.02
N GLY A 874 2.05 10.22 14.74
CA GLY A 874 2.64 11.18 13.81
C GLY A 874 2.24 10.99 12.35
N ALA A 875 1.91 9.75 11.95
CA ALA A 875 1.39 9.43 10.63
C ALA A 875 -0.12 9.71 10.48
N GLY A 876 -0.84 9.89 11.59
CA GLY A 876 -2.30 10.02 11.59
C GLY A 876 -3.02 8.68 11.36
N GLY A 877 -2.49 7.58 11.90
CA GLY A 877 -3.07 6.24 11.81
C GLY A 877 -4.28 5.99 12.72
N PRO A 878 -5.26 5.19 12.29
CA PRO A 878 -6.55 5.01 12.98
C PRO A 878 -6.41 4.32 14.33
N TYR A 879 -5.35 3.52 14.52
CA TYR A 879 -5.17 2.70 15.71
C TYR A 879 -4.30 3.35 16.77
N ALA A 880 -3.67 4.50 16.50
CA ALA A 880 -2.82 5.18 17.48
C ALA A 880 -3.53 5.41 18.83
N PRO A 881 -4.79 5.89 18.88
CA PRO A 881 -5.50 6.09 20.14
C PRO A 881 -5.74 4.79 20.92
N LEU A 882 -5.86 3.65 20.23
CA LEU A 882 -6.05 2.35 20.86
C LEU A 882 -4.72 1.80 21.38
N VAL A 883 -3.67 1.90 20.56
CA VAL A 883 -2.34 1.35 20.84
C VAL A 883 -1.63 2.11 21.97
N GLN A 884 -1.86 3.42 22.09
CA GLN A 884 -1.37 4.26 23.19
C GLN A 884 -1.95 3.87 24.56
N VAL A 885 -3.19 3.39 24.59
CA VAL A 885 -3.89 3.06 25.84
C VAL A 885 -3.77 1.58 26.22
N ALA A 886 -3.65 0.69 25.22
CA ALA A 886 -3.62 -0.74 25.45
C ALA A 886 -2.24 -1.25 25.90
N GLU A 887 -2.22 -2.25 26.78
CA GLU A 887 -1.09 -3.15 26.96
C GLU A 887 -1.07 -4.19 25.83
N HIS A 888 0.12 -4.47 25.30
CA HIS A 888 0.31 -5.36 24.14
C HIS A 888 0.95 -6.67 24.59
N GLN A 889 0.16 -7.73 24.61
CA GLN A 889 0.66 -9.07 24.90
C GLN A 889 0.85 -9.85 23.59
N ARG A 890 2.08 -10.20 23.25
CA ARG A 890 2.36 -10.99 22.05
C ARG A 890 1.77 -12.40 22.17
N VAL A 891 1.04 -12.83 21.13
CA VAL A 891 0.58 -14.21 20.97
C VAL A 891 1.44 -14.87 19.89
N PRO A 892 2.30 -15.85 20.21
CA PRO A 892 3.17 -16.48 19.23
C PRO A 892 2.38 -17.19 18.12
N THR A 893 2.80 -16.97 16.87
CA THR A 893 2.15 -17.52 15.68
C THR A 893 3.12 -18.36 14.84
N TYR A 894 2.59 -19.42 14.22
CA TYR A 894 3.35 -20.42 13.47
C TYR A 894 2.64 -20.75 12.16
N LEU A 895 3.41 -21.17 11.16
CA LEU A 895 2.88 -21.55 9.86
C LEU A 895 2.97 -23.07 9.69
N ARG A 896 1.82 -23.73 9.52
CA ARG A 896 1.76 -25.17 9.25
C ARG A 896 2.46 -25.47 7.91
N GLY A 897 3.33 -26.47 7.90
CA GLY A 897 4.11 -26.85 6.72
C GLY A 897 5.36 -25.99 6.46
N ASP A 898 5.58 -24.92 7.22
CA ASP A 898 6.85 -24.18 7.27
C ASP A 898 7.09 -23.63 8.68
N LYS A 899 7.40 -24.54 9.60
CA LYS A 899 7.47 -24.29 11.05
C LYS A 899 8.50 -23.22 11.44
N LEU A 900 9.51 -22.97 10.62
CA LEU A 900 10.58 -22.00 10.90
C LEU A 900 10.22 -20.58 10.45
N ARG A 901 9.30 -20.41 9.50
CA ARG A 901 8.86 -19.10 9.03
C ARG A 901 8.06 -18.39 10.12
N LYS A 902 8.36 -17.11 10.36
CA LYS A 902 7.50 -16.21 11.14
C LYS A 902 6.35 -15.74 10.21
N PRO A 903 5.08 -16.12 10.47
CA PRO A 903 3.92 -15.59 9.74
C PRO A 903 3.59 -14.17 10.24
N VAL A 904 2.38 -13.68 9.94
CA VAL A 904 1.85 -12.44 10.55
C VAL A 904 1.93 -12.53 12.09
N LEU A 905 2.36 -11.46 12.72
CA LEU A 905 2.45 -11.33 14.18
C LEU A 905 1.07 -10.99 14.75
N MET A 906 0.78 -11.52 15.94
CA MET A 906 -0.49 -11.31 16.62
C MET A 906 -0.26 -10.85 18.05
N TYR A 907 -1.05 -9.89 18.51
CA TYR A 907 -1.03 -9.37 19.87
C TYR A 907 -2.45 -9.34 20.43
N ARG A 908 -2.58 -9.64 21.71
CA ARG A 908 -3.78 -9.36 22.52
C ARG A 908 -3.63 -7.97 23.12
N LEU A 909 -4.67 -7.16 22.96
CA LEU A 909 -4.76 -5.82 23.53
C LEU A 909 -5.60 -5.88 24.81
N THR A 910 -5.03 -5.37 25.91
CA THR A 910 -5.74 -5.24 27.19
C THR A 910 -5.77 -3.77 27.57
N TYR A 911 -6.96 -3.22 27.76
CA TYR A 911 -7.13 -1.82 28.13
C TYR A 911 -7.19 -1.67 29.66
N PRO A 912 -6.52 -0.66 30.25
CA PRO A 912 -6.53 -0.42 31.69
C PRO A 912 -7.89 0.05 32.21
N VAL A 913 -8.76 0.55 31.32
CA VAL A 913 -10.11 1.01 31.64
C VAL A 913 -11.13 0.39 30.68
N PRO A 914 -12.36 0.08 31.14
CA PRO A 914 -13.41 -0.46 30.27
C PRO A 914 -13.97 0.61 29.33
N LEU A 915 -14.58 0.18 28.23
CA LEU A 915 -15.48 1.01 27.44
C LEU A 915 -16.83 1.08 28.16
N ARG A 916 -17.25 2.28 28.56
CA ARG A 916 -18.54 2.52 29.23
C ARG A 916 -19.43 3.36 28.34
N ASP A 917 -20.73 3.28 28.61
CA ASP A 917 -21.72 4.02 27.84
C ASP A 917 -21.52 5.53 27.99
N VAL A 918 -21.52 6.21 26.84
CA VAL A 918 -21.51 7.67 26.71
C VAL A 918 -22.81 8.07 26.03
N ALA A 919 -23.44 9.16 26.45
CA ALA A 919 -24.69 9.61 25.85
C ALA A 919 -24.41 10.25 24.49
N VAL A 920 -25.02 9.71 23.43
CA VAL A 920 -24.78 10.13 22.04
C VAL A 920 -25.98 10.92 21.51
N SER A 921 -25.71 12.04 20.81
CA SER A 921 -26.72 12.77 20.03
C SER A 921 -26.18 13.15 18.66
N GLY A 922 -26.96 12.92 17.60
CA GLY A 922 -26.61 13.27 16.21
C GLY A 922 -27.42 14.45 15.67
N THR A 923 -26.80 15.28 14.83
CA THR A 923 -27.41 16.41 14.12
C THR A 923 -26.91 16.48 12.67
N ARG A 924 -27.74 16.96 11.74
CA ARG A 924 -27.33 17.23 10.35
C ARG A 924 -27.08 18.71 10.10
N SER A 925 -25.93 19.04 9.54
CA SER A 925 -25.56 20.42 9.20
C SER A 925 -25.18 20.56 7.73
N GLY A 926 -25.37 21.74 7.15
CA GLY A 926 -24.99 22.04 5.77
C GLY A 926 -23.59 22.62 5.73
N GLN A 927 -22.64 21.91 5.10
CA GLN A 927 -21.28 22.41 4.88
C GLN A 927 -21.17 22.99 3.47
N ARG A 928 -20.57 24.18 3.33
CA ARG A 928 -20.39 24.87 2.05
C ARG A 928 -18.99 24.68 1.47
#